data_AF-A0A8S9FLK7-F1
#
_entry.id   AF-A0A8S9FLK7-F1
#
_cell.length_a   1.000
_cell.length_b   1.000
_cell.length_c   1.000
_cell.angle_alpha   90.00
_cell.angle_beta   90.00
_cell.angle_gamma   90.00
#
_symmetry.space_group_name_H-M   'P 1'
#
loop_
_entity.id
_entity.type
_entity.pdbx_description
1 polymer ?
#
loop_
_entity_poly.entity_id
_entity_poly.type
_entity_poly.pdbx_seq_one_letter_code
_entity_poly.pdbx_strand_id
1 'polypeptide(L)'
;ITSFLVLEEVPPILLIAIGLDNGCVYCVKGDIARERITRFKLQVDGVSDKRQTPITGLGFRLDGLSLLLFAVTPDSVNSFAMQAQPPRLQTLDHIGSSVNTVTMSDRSELIVGRPEAVYFYEVDGRGPCWAFEGEKKFMGWFRGYLLCVIADPKTGTNVFNVYDLRNRLIAYSLVVDKVSNMLCEWGNVILITADKSLLCVAEKDMESKLDMLFKKNLYTVAINLVQSQHADASATANVMRKYGDHLYGKQDYDEAMSQYINTIGHLEPSFVIQKFLDAQRIYNLTNYLEKLHEKGLASKDHTTLLLNCYTKLKDVEKLNTFIRKEDGIGELKFDVETAIRVCRAANYHEHAMYVAKKAGKHEWYLKILLEDLGNYDEALQYISSLEPSQAGVTIKEYGKILIEHKPKEAIDILMRLCTEQGTSNGVYLSMLPSPVDFINVFVQHPHSLMDFLERYAEIVKDSPAQAEINNTLLELYLSKDLNFPSISLSENGVDQNFTDQSVAAAMSKTGSGKKKIADSNDTIEKDCVERQQKGLELLKVGWPSDHEQPLYDVDLAIILCEMNSFKEGLLYLYEKMKLYKEVIACYMQNHDHEGLIACCKKLGDSGKGGDPSLWADLLKYFGEIGEDCTKEVKEVLTYIERDDILPPIIVLQTLAKNPCLTLSVVKDYIARKLEQESKIIEEDRRAVEKYQETTDQTNSENLGFRR
;
A
#
# COMPACT_ATOMS: atom_id res chain seq x y z
N ILE A 1 11.93 -35.63 -79.31
CA ILE A 1 12.11 -34.75 -78.14
C ILE A 1 11.50 -35.46 -76.96
N THR A 2 12.30 -35.80 -75.95
CA THR A 2 11.87 -36.55 -74.77
C THR A 2 11.64 -35.64 -73.58
N SER A 3 12.32 -34.49 -73.54
CA SER A 3 12.15 -33.45 -72.53
C SER A 3 12.43 -32.09 -73.14
N PHE A 4 11.82 -31.06 -72.56
CA PHE A 4 11.90 -29.69 -73.05
C PHE A 4 11.88 -28.75 -71.86
N LEU A 5 12.80 -27.80 -71.82
CA LEU A 5 12.90 -26.82 -70.75
C LEU A 5 13.34 -25.47 -71.31
N VAL A 6 12.78 -24.40 -70.76
CA VAL A 6 13.12 -23.02 -71.12
C VAL A 6 13.49 -22.27 -69.85
N LEU A 7 14.60 -21.55 -69.89
CA LEU A 7 15.03 -20.62 -68.86
C LEU A 7 15.19 -19.23 -69.49
N GLU A 8 14.65 -18.22 -68.83
CA GLU A 8 14.96 -16.82 -69.13
C GLU A 8 16.11 -16.38 -68.21
N GLU A 9 17.32 -16.18 -68.78
CA GLU A 9 18.48 -15.76 -67.98
C GLU A 9 18.35 -14.27 -67.61
N VAL A 10 18.20 -13.42 -68.62
CA VAL A 10 17.99 -11.97 -68.50
C VAL A 10 17.12 -11.55 -69.68
N PRO A 11 15.97 -10.88 -69.50
CA PRO A 11 15.15 -10.45 -70.64
C PRO A 11 15.97 -9.62 -71.64
N PRO A 12 16.02 -9.94 -72.96
CA PRO A 12 15.23 -10.95 -73.71
C PRO A 12 15.98 -12.27 -74.05
N ILE A 13 17.06 -12.61 -73.35
CA ILE A 13 17.90 -13.78 -73.60
C ILE A 13 17.27 -15.04 -72.99
N LEU A 14 16.90 -15.97 -73.86
CA LEU A 14 16.36 -17.29 -73.51
C LEU A 14 17.41 -18.38 -73.71
N LEU A 15 17.38 -19.37 -72.82
CA LEU A 15 18.10 -20.63 -72.97
C LEU A 15 17.08 -21.77 -73.03
N ILE A 16 16.98 -22.40 -74.19
CA ILE A 16 16.12 -23.56 -74.44
C ILE A 16 16.99 -24.81 -74.43
N ALA A 17 16.62 -25.80 -73.62
CA ALA A 17 17.24 -27.13 -73.62
C ALA A 17 16.23 -28.18 -74.10
N ILE A 18 16.63 -28.94 -75.11
CA ILE A 18 15.81 -29.97 -75.75
C ILE A 18 16.50 -31.31 -75.55
N GLY A 19 15.92 -32.16 -74.71
CA GLY A 19 16.39 -33.53 -74.51
C GLY A 19 15.92 -34.44 -75.64
N LEU A 20 16.83 -35.30 -76.11
CA LEU A 20 16.59 -36.24 -77.19
C LEU A 20 16.64 -37.70 -76.69
N ASP A 21 16.12 -38.60 -77.51
CA ASP A 21 16.10 -40.05 -77.28
C ASP A 21 17.47 -40.72 -77.40
N ASN A 22 18.44 -40.02 -78.00
CA ASN A 22 19.82 -40.45 -78.20
C ASN A 22 20.80 -39.96 -77.11
N GLY A 23 20.31 -39.54 -75.94
CA GLY A 23 21.14 -39.11 -74.80
C GLY A 23 21.81 -37.74 -74.97
N CYS A 24 21.33 -36.97 -75.95
CA CYS A 24 21.87 -35.65 -76.26
C CYS A 24 20.91 -34.56 -75.77
N VAL A 25 21.47 -33.44 -75.34
CA VAL A 25 20.71 -32.21 -75.08
C VAL A 25 21.11 -31.16 -76.12
N TYR A 26 20.14 -30.69 -76.88
CA TYR A 26 20.31 -29.62 -77.85
C TYR A 26 19.93 -28.29 -77.19
N CYS A 27 20.88 -27.35 -77.13
CA CYS A 27 20.69 -26.07 -76.47
C CYS A 27 20.64 -24.93 -77.48
N VAL A 28 19.70 -24.02 -77.28
CA VAL A 28 19.58 -22.76 -78.04
C VAL A 28 19.63 -21.61 -77.04
N LYS A 29 20.64 -20.75 -77.13
CA LYS A 29 20.85 -19.60 -76.22
C LYS A 29 20.88 -18.29 -76.99
N GLY A 30 20.06 -17.32 -76.61
CA GLY A 30 20.11 -15.97 -77.17
C GLY A 30 18.77 -15.24 -77.24
N ASP A 31 18.76 -14.10 -77.93
CA ASP A 31 17.53 -13.35 -78.23
C ASP A 31 16.86 -13.96 -79.47
N ILE A 32 15.77 -14.69 -79.23
CA ILE A 32 15.01 -15.40 -80.26
C ILE A 32 14.29 -14.39 -81.18
N ALA A 33 13.78 -13.29 -80.64
CA ALA A 33 13.02 -12.30 -81.40
C ALA A 33 13.91 -11.54 -82.40
N ARG A 34 15.19 -11.34 -82.07
CA ARG A 34 16.18 -10.69 -82.94
C ARG A 34 17.07 -11.68 -83.70
N GLU A 35 16.78 -12.98 -83.64
CA GLU A 35 17.56 -14.07 -84.25
C GLU A 35 19.05 -14.11 -83.84
N ARG A 36 19.41 -13.52 -82.69
CA ARG A 36 20.79 -13.52 -82.16
C ARG A 36 21.00 -14.73 -81.26
N ILE A 37 21.04 -15.91 -81.87
CA ILE A 37 21.07 -17.19 -81.17
C ILE A 37 22.35 -17.98 -81.42
N THR A 38 22.79 -18.69 -80.38
CA THR A 38 23.87 -19.68 -80.39
C THR A 38 23.26 -21.06 -80.18
N ARG A 39 23.76 -22.06 -80.91
CA ARG A 39 23.28 -23.44 -80.86
C ARG A 39 24.45 -24.35 -80.54
N PHE A 40 24.29 -25.20 -79.55
CA PHE A 40 25.32 -26.17 -79.15
C PHE A 40 24.68 -27.45 -78.63
N LYS A 41 25.46 -28.52 -78.61
CA LYS A 41 25.01 -29.85 -78.20
C LYS A 41 25.80 -30.30 -76.97
N LEU A 42 25.09 -30.84 -75.99
CA LEU A 42 25.67 -31.46 -74.80
C LEU A 42 25.42 -32.97 -74.87
N GLN A 43 26.44 -33.76 -74.55
CA GLN A 43 26.37 -35.22 -74.57
C GLN A 43 26.51 -35.73 -73.14
N VAL A 44 25.55 -36.53 -72.69
CA VAL A 44 25.55 -37.12 -71.33
C VAL A 44 26.42 -38.37 -71.28
N ASP A 45 26.27 -39.27 -72.26
CA ASP A 45 27.06 -40.49 -72.36
C ASP A 45 28.36 -40.25 -73.13
N GLY A 46 29.50 -40.52 -72.49
CA GLY A 46 30.82 -40.48 -73.12
C GLY A 46 30.92 -41.41 -74.34
N VAL A 47 31.81 -41.07 -75.27
CA VAL A 47 31.99 -41.61 -76.64
C VAL A 47 32.31 -43.12 -76.73
N SER A 48 32.19 -43.92 -75.67
CA SER A 48 32.46 -45.36 -75.69
C SER A 48 31.17 -46.20 -75.63
N ASP A 49 30.84 -46.86 -76.74
CA ASP A 49 30.07 -48.13 -76.93
C ASP A 49 28.85 -48.48 -76.06
N LYS A 50 28.35 -47.58 -75.21
CA LYS A 50 27.12 -47.77 -74.45
C LYS A 50 25.92 -47.38 -75.32
N ARG A 51 24.88 -48.19 -75.24
CA ARG A 51 23.57 -47.98 -75.85
C ARG A 51 23.08 -46.59 -75.43
N GLN A 52 22.92 -45.68 -76.39
CA GLN A 52 22.45 -44.32 -76.12
C GLN A 52 21.09 -44.39 -75.42
N THR A 53 20.99 -43.73 -74.27
CA THR A 53 19.77 -43.73 -73.46
C THR A 53 19.02 -42.41 -73.58
N PRO A 54 17.68 -42.41 -73.55
CA PRO A 54 16.91 -41.17 -73.71
C PRO A 54 17.09 -40.23 -72.52
N ILE A 55 17.06 -38.92 -72.76
CA ILE A 55 16.98 -37.94 -71.67
C ILE A 55 15.57 -37.99 -71.08
N THR A 56 15.42 -38.45 -69.84
CA THR A 56 14.14 -38.63 -69.15
C THR A 56 13.71 -37.41 -68.34
N GLY A 57 14.63 -36.50 -68.03
CA GLY A 57 14.34 -35.25 -67.34
C GLY A 57 15.46 -34.21 -67.50
N LEU A 58 15.07 -32.95 -67.44
CA LEU A 58 15.96 -31.78 -67.47
C LEU A 58 15.57 -30.81 -66.36
N GLY A 59 16.54 -30.06 -65.84
CA GLY A 59 16.30 -29.05 -64.82
C GLY A 59 17.38 -27.97 -64.82
N PHE A 60 16.98 -26.71 -64.71
CA PHE A 60 17.93 -25.60 -64.55
C PHE A 60 18.01 -25.21 -63.08
N ARG A 61 19.23 -24.90 -62.62
CA ARG A 61 19.48 -24.30 -61.31
C ARG A 61 20.43 -23.12 -61.47
N LEU A 62 20.09 -22.00 -60.85
CA LEU A 62 20.95 -20.84 -60.71
C LEU A 62 21.52 -20.83 -59.30
N ASP A 63 22.84 -20.94 -59.17
CA ASP A 63 23.56 -20.84 -57.91
C ASP A 63 24.48 -19.60 -57.94
N GLY A 64 23.97 -18.47 -57.43
CA GLY A 64 24.62 -17.17 -57.60
C GLY A 64 24.71 -16.77 -59.09
N LEU A 65 25.93 -16.68 -59.62
CA LEU A 65 26.19 -16.43 -61.06
C LEU A 65 26.35 -17.73 -61.87
N SER A 66 26.26 -18.90 -61.20
CA SER A 66 26.51 -20.20 -61.81
C SER A 66 25.21 -20.93 -62.18
N LEU A 67 24.82 -20.83 -63.44
CA LEU A 67 23.85 -21.70 -64.11
C LEU A 67 24.35 -23.14 -64.31
N LEU A 68 23.57 -24.08 -63.79
CA LEU A 68 23.72 -25.52 -63.95
C LEU A 68 22.52 -26.08 -64.71
N LEU A 69 22.79 -27.00 -65.64
CA LEU A 69 21.77 -27.80 -66.32
C LEU A 69 21.89 -29.26 -65.87
N PHE A 70 20.89 -29.74 -65.15
CA PHE A 70 20.74 -31.15 -64.84
C PHE A 70 20.16 -31.91 -66.04
N ALA A 71 20.69 -33.10 -66.28
CA ALA A 71 20.21 -34.04 -67.28
C ALA A 71 20.15 -35.44 -66.69
N VAL A 72 18.97 -36.06 -66.76
CA VAL A 72 18.70 -37.39 -66.22
C VAL A 72 18.45 -38.35 -67.38
N THR A 73 19.09 -39.52 -67.33
CA THR A 73 18.79 -40.68 -68.17
C THR A 73 18.22 -41.79 -67.30
N PRO A 74 17.81 -42.96 -67.84
CA PRO A 74 17.49 -44.14 -67.02
C PRO A 74 18.68 -44.64 -66.19
N ASP A 75 19.91 -44.39 -66.67
CA ASP A 75 21.12 -44.97 -66.11
C ASP A 75 21.97 -43.97 -65.32
N SER A 76 21.71 -42.67 -65.37
CA SER A 76 22.52 -41.68 -64.65
C SER A 76 21.82 -40.35 -64.40
N VAL A 77 22.31 -39.61 -63.40
CA VAL A 77 21.97 -38.21 -63.12
C VAL A 77 23.23 -37.38 -63.32
N ASN A 78 23.15 -36.35 -64.16
CA ASN A 78 24.30 -35.55 -64.56
C ASN A 78 24.00 -34.05 -64.43
N SER A 79 25.04 -33.24 -64.28
CA SER A 79 24.98 -31.79 -64.32
C SER A 79 25.99 -31.24 -65.33
N PHE A 80 25.62 -30.17 -66.01
CA PHE A 80 26.48 -29.39 -66.88
C PHE A 80 26.67 -28.00 -66.28
N ALA A 81 27.91 -27.64 -65.99
CA ALA A 81 28.28 -26.28 -65.60
C ALA A 81 28.34 -25.39 -66.84
N MET A 82 27.34 -24.53 -67.01
CA MET A 82 27.15 -23.75 -68.24
C MET A 82 28.07 -22.52 -68.34
N GLN A 83 28.80 -22.17 -67.27
CA GLN A 83 29.81 -21.09 -67.29
C GLN A 83 31.10 -21.52 -67.99
N ALA A 84 31.40 -22.83 -67.97
CA ALA A 84 32.58 -23.36 -68.62
C ALA A 84 32.40 -23.34 -70.13
N GLN A 85 33.47 -23.02 -70.88
CA GLN A 85 33.50 -23.16 -72.34
C GLN A 85 34.59 -24.18 -72.73
N PRO A 86 34.22 -25.39 -73.21
CA PRO A 86 32.87 -25.91 -73.34
C PRO A 86 32.23 -26.24 -71.97
N PRO A 87 30.89 -26.35 -71.89
CA PRO A 87 30.20 -26.71 -70.64
C PRO A 87 30.73 -28.03 -70.06
N ARG A 88 31.07 -28.02 -68.77
CA ARG A 88 31.71 -29.15 -68.10
C ARG A 88 30.65 -30.11 -67.57
N LEU A 89 30.73 -31.38 -67.99
CA LEU A 89 29.90 -32.48 -67.48
C LEU A 89 30.43 -32.98 -66.12
N GLN A 90 29.50 -33.24 -65.21
CA GLN A 90 29.72 -33.94 -63.94
C GLN A 90 28.61 -34.98 -63.75
N THR A 91 28.97 -36.23 -63.50
CA THR A 91 28.00 -37.28 -63.14
C THR A 91 27.78 -37.27 -61.63
N LEU A 92 26.53 -37.11 -61.22
CA LEU A 92 26.13 -37.02 -59.80
C LEU A 92 25.67 -38.36 -59.24
N ASP A 93 25.06 -39.21 -60.06
CA ASP A 93 24.70 -40.59 -59.70
C ASP A 93 24.74 -41.49 -60.95
N HIS A 94 25.10 -42.76 -60.77
CA HIS A 94 25.13 -43.81 -61.80
C HIS A 94 23.84 -44.63 -61.83
N ILE A 95 22.77 -44.10 -61.23
CA ILE A 95 21.43 -44.64 -61.34
C ILE A 95 20.51 -43.47 -61.69
N GLY A 96 19.75 -43.63 -62.76
CA GLY A 96 18.90 -42.58 -63.27
C GLY A 96 17.44 -42.74 -62.86
N SER A 97 16.54 -42.35 -63.76
CA SER A 97 15.11 -42.64 -63.61
C SER A 97 14.33 -42.64 -64.93
N SER A 98 13.12 -43.18 -64.88
CA SER A 98 12.19 -43.26 -66.00
C SER A 98 11.55 -41.91 -66.33
N VAL A 99 10.88 -41.85 -67.49
CA VAL A 99 10.15 -40.67 -67.97
C VAL A 99 9.08 -40.25 -66.95
N ASN A 100 8.86 -38.94 -66.79
CA ASN A 100 7.87 -38.32 -65.89
C ASN A 100 8.13 -38.47 -64.38
N THR A 101 9.29 -38.99 -63.97
CA THR A 101 9.66 -39.14 -62.54
C THR A 101 10.74 -38.16 -62.09
N VAL A 102 10.98 -37.13 -62.90
CA VAL A 102 11.97 -36.08 -62.64
C VAL A 102 11.25 -34.74 -62.56
N THR A 103 11.53 -33.96 -61.52
CA THR A 103 10.95 -32.63 -61.31
C THR A 103 11.95 -31.71 -60.59
N MET A 104 11.62 -30.43 -60.46
CA MET A 104 12.44 -29.42 -59.78
C MET A 104 11.66 -28.85 -58.60
N SER A 105 12.33 -28.62 -57.46
CA SER A 105 11.74 -27.91 -56.32
C SER A 105 11.67 -26.40 -56.56
N ASP A 106 10.87 -25.69 -55.76
CA ASP A 106 10.86 -24.21 -55.75
C ASP A 106 12.23 -23.61 -55.39
N ARG A 107 13.12 -24.41 -54.79
CA ARG A 107 14.52 -24.04 -54.47
C ARG A 107 15.50 -24.44 -55.57
N SER A 108 15.00 -24.84 -56.73
CA SER A 108 15.79 -25.34 -57.87
C SER A 108 16.67 -26.55 -57.52
N GLU A 109 16.20 -27.42 -56.62
CA GLU A 109 16.81 -28.74 -56.41
C GLU A 109 16.21 -29.74 -57.39
N LEU A 110 17.04 -30.60 -57.99
CA LEU A 110 16.56 -31.65 -58.87
C LEU A 110 16.04 -32.82 -58.03
N ILE A 111 14.83 -33.28 -58.34
CA ILE A 111 14.16 -34.37 -57.65
C ILE A 111 13.99 -35.53 -58.63
N VAL A 112 14.44 -36.72 -58.23
CA VAL A 112 14.41 -37.94 -59.03
C VAL A 112 13.74 -39.06 -58.24
N GLY A 113 12.63 -39.61 -58.73
CA GLY A 113 11.93 -40.71 -58.07
C GLY A 113 12.24 -42.07 -58.65
N ARG A 114 12.78 -42.95 -57.82
CA ARG A 114 13.02 -44.36 -58.11
C ARG A 114 12.05 -45.24 -57.33
N PRO A 115 11.82 -46.52 -57.68
CA PRO A 115 10.82 -47.38 -57.02
C PRO A 115 10.91 -47.46 -55.49
N GLU A 116 12.09 -47.27 -54.92
CA GLU A 116 12.37 -47.32 -53.48
C GLU A 116 12.24 -45.96 -52.77
N ALA A 117 12.57 -44.86 -53.45
CA ALA A 117 12.67 -43.55 -52.81
C ALA A 117 12.68 -42.40 -53.81
N VAL A 118 12.49 -41.20 -53.29
CA VAL A 118 12.69 -39.93 -54.00
C VAL A 118 13.99 -39.28 -53.51
N TYR A 119 14.86 -38.93 -54.45
CA TYR A 119 16.19 -38.39 -54.21
C TYR A 119 16.26 -36.94 -54.64
N PHE A 120 16.83 -36.10 -53.77
CA PHE A 120 17.15 -34.71 -54.08
C PHE A 120 18.60 -34.61 -54.50
N TYR A 121 18.88 -33.73 -55.46
CA TYR A 121 20.22 -33.47 -55.97
C TYR A 121 20.52 -31.99 -55.92
N GLU A 122 21.73 -31.71 -55.45
CA GLU A 122 22.31 -30.38 -55.37
C GLU A 122 23.51 -30.26 -56.32
N VAL A 123 24.22 -29.14 -56.25
CA VAL A 123 25.39 -28.87 -57.10
C VAL A 123 26.50 -29.91 -56.88
N ASP A 124 26.73 -30.28 -55.62
CA ASP A 124 27.85 -31.13 -55.23
C ASP A 124 27.55 -32.64 -55.27
N GLY A 125 26.27 -33.02 -55.48
CA GLY A 125 25.87 -34.42 -55.54
C GLY A 125 24.49 -34.72 -54.96
N ARG A 126 24.34 -35.95 -54.46
CA ARG A 126 23.09 -36.47 -53.90
C ARG A 126 22.84 -35.88 -52.51
N GLY A 127 21.70 -35.21 -52.38
CA GLY A 127 21.18 -34.64 -51.14
C GLY A 127 20.23 -35.59 -50.40
N PRO A 128 19.23 -35.07 -49.65
CA PRO A 128 18.33 -35.88 -48.83
C PRO A 128 17.47 -36.82 -49.69
N CYS A 129 17.05 -37.93 -49.08
CA CYS A 129 16.15 -38.88 -49.73
C CYS A 129 14.96 -39.26 -48.84
N TRP A 130 13.83 -39.51 -49.48
CA TRP A 130 12.58 -39.89 -48.83
C TRP A 130 12.14 -41.25 -49.34
N ALA A 131 12.06 -42.23 -48.43
CA ALA A 131 11.62 -43.57 -48.76
C ALA A 131 10.11 -43.57 -49.04
N PHE A 132 9.76 -43.87 -50.28
CA PHE A 132 8.38 -44.04 -50.72
C PHE A 132 8.37 -45.34 -51.51
N GLU A 133 7.70 -46.38 -51.07
CA GLU A 133 7.67 -47.63 -51.82
C GLU A 133 6.62 -47.57 -52.94
N GLY A 134 6.96 -48.17 -54.08
CA GLY A 134 6.07 -48.33 -55.23
C GLY A 134 6.61 -47.68 -56.49
N GLU A 135 6.04 -48.08 -57.63
CA GLU A 135 6.48 -47.60 -58.93
C GLU A 135 5.95 -46.18 -59.18
N LYS A 136 6.86 -45.21 -59.33
CA LYS A 136 6.49 -43.82 -59.63
C LYS A 136 6.15 -43.69 -61.09
N LYS A 137 4.91 -43.29 -61.38
CA LYS A 137 4.44 -43.04 -62.75
C LYS A 137 4.58 -41.57 -63.13
N PHE A 138 4.28 -40.68 -62.18
CA PHE A 138 4.40 -39.23 -62.36
C PHE A 138 4.91 -38.57 -61.09
N MET A 139 5.71 -37.54 -61.25
CA MET A 139 6.15 -36.67 -60.18
C MET A 139 6.07 -35.21 -60.58
N GLY A 140 5.87 -34.36 -59.58
CA GLY A 140 5.77 -32.93 -59.76
C GLY A 140 6.02 -32.21 -58.45
N TRP A 141 6.15 -30.90 -58.55
CA TRP A 141 6.31 -30.03 -57.41
C TRP A 141 5.31 -28.90 -57.51
N PHE A 142 4.64 -28.58 -56.41
CA PHE A 142 3.68 -27.50 -56.37
C PHE A 142 3.68 -26.82 -55.00
N ARG A 143 4.13 -25.57 -54.94
CA ARG A 143 4.09 -24.72 -53.72
C ARG A 143 4.63 -25.40 -52.47
N GLY A 144 5.80 -26.03 -52.58
CA GLY A 144 6.43 -26.76 -51.48
C GLY A 144 5.93 -28.20 -51.25
N TYR A 145 4.92 -28.65 -52.01
CA TYR A 145 4.43 -30.03 -51.95
C TYR A 145 5.06 -30.90 -53.03
N LEU A 146 5.46 -32.11 -52.65
CA LEU A 146 5.87 -33.15 -53.59
C LEU A 146 4.62 -33.91 -54.06
N LEU A 147 4.41 -33.92 -55.37
CA LEU A 147 3.31 -34.63 -56.01
C LEU A 147 3.82 -35.95 -56.56
N CYS A 148 3.15 -37.06 -56.26
CA CYS A 148 3.51 -38.36 -56.80
C CYS A 148 2.27 -39.16 -57.19
N VAL A 149 2.28 -39.74 -58.38
CA VAL A 149 1.38 -40.84 -58.75
C VAL A 149 2.16 -42.14 -58.62
N ILE A 150 1.79 -42.94 -57.63
CA ILE A 150 2.47 -44.20 -57.31
C ILE A 150 1.52 -45.35 -57.65
N ALA A 151 2.00 -46.30 -58.45
CA ALA A 151 1.28 -47.54 -58.68
C ALA A 151 1.53 -48.49 -57.50
N ASP A 152 0.47 -48.95 -56.86
CA ASP A 152 0.54 -49.95 -55.81
C ASP A 152 0.96 -51.30 -56.44
N PRO A 153 2.09 -51.88 -56.05
CA PRO A 153 2.57 -53.14 -56.61
C PRO A 153 1.64 -54.33 -56.32
N LYS A 154 0.77 -54.24 -55.29
CA LYS A 154 -0.14 -55.34 -54.91
C LYS A 154 -1.47 -55.29 -55.66
N THR A 155 -2.04 -54.10 -55.82
CA THR A 155 -3.38 -53.92 -56.40
C THR A 155 -3.35 -53.44 -57.85
N GLY A 156 -2.22 -52.91 -58.32
CA GLY A 156 -2.10 -52.27 -59.63
C GLY A 156 -2.85 -50.95 -59.75
N THR A 157 -3.44 -50.45 -58.65
CA THR A 157 -4.14 -49.16 -58.63
C THR A 157 -3.13 -48.02 -58.53
N ASN A 158 -3.43 -46.89 -59.19
CA ASN A 158 -2.60 -45.70 -59.05
C ASN A 158 -3.17 -44.83 -57.92
N VAL A 159 -2.30 -44.35 -57.05
CA VAL A 159 -2.67 -43.41 -55.99
C VAL A 159 -1.91 -42.12 -56.20
N PHE A 160 -2.65 -41.03 -56.31
CA PHE A 160 -2.10 -39.68 -56.31
C PHE A 160 -1.94 -39.20 -54.87
N ASN A 161 -0.70 -38.93 -54.49
CA ASN A 161 -0.31 -38.44 -53.17
C ASN A 161 0.31 -37.04 -53.28
N VAL A 162 -0.11 -36.17 -52.37
CA VAL A 162 0.47 -34.85 -52.14
C VAL A 162 1.19 -34.90 -50.80
N TYR A 163 2.51 -34.82 -50.82
CA TYR A 163 3.37 -34.93 -49.64
C TYR A 163 3.85 -33.56 -49.18
N ASP A 164 3.63 -33.27 -47.90
CA ASP A 164 4.29 -32.20 -47.17
C ASP A 164 5.54 -32.79 -46.49
N LEU A 165 6.69 -32.63 -47.14
CA LEU A 165 7.95 -33.17 -46.64
C LEU A 165 8.41 -32.45 -45.37
N ARG A 166 8.08 -31.16 -45.22
CA ARG A 166 8.49 -30.36 -44.05
C ARG A 166 7.76 -30.83 -42.79
N ASN A 167 6.46 -31.07 -42.89
CA ASN A 167 5.62 -31.56 -41.79
C ASN A 167 5.52 -33.09 -41.73
N ARG A 168 6.19 -33.82 -42.63
CA ARG A 168 6.17 -35.29 -42.75
C ARG A 168 4.74 -35.85 -42.83
N LEU A 169 3.88 -35.19 -43.60
CA LEU A 169 2.46 -35.51 -43.70
C LEU A 169 2.05 -35.78 -45.14
N ILE A 170 1.12 -36.72 -45.34
CA ILE A 170 0.36 -36.85 -46.59
C ILE A 170 -0.79 -35.85 -46.53
N ALA A 171 -0.67 -34.74 -47.24
CA ALA A 171 -1.66 -33.67 -47.26
C ALA A 171 -2.94 -34.11 -47.99
N TYR A 172 -2.81 -34.90 -49.04
CA TYR A 172 -3.92 -35.44 -49.82
C TYR A 172 -3.55 -36.77 -50.46
N SER A 173 -4.50 -37.71 -50.52
CA SER A 173 -4.36 -39.02 -51.14
C SER A 173 -5.66 -39.39 -51.84
N LEU A 174 -5.59 -39.74 -53.12
CA LEU A 174 -6.74 -40.13 -53.93
C LEU A 174 -6.37 -41.29 -54.86
N VAL A 175 -7.21 -42.32 -54.91
CA VAL A 175 -7.08 -43.38 -55.92
C VAL A 175 -7.51 -42.79 -57.27
N VAL A 176 -6.64 -42.93 -58.26
CA VAL A 176 -6.82 -42.38 -59.61
C VAL A 176 -6.66 -43.47 -60.65
N ASP A 177 -7.32 -43.29 -61.79
CA ASP A 177 -7.08 -44.12 -62.96
C ASP A 177 -5.70 -43.83 -63.57
N LYS A 178 -5.39 -44.48 -64.70
CA LYS A 178 -4.13 -44.26 -65.40
C LYS A 178 -3.99 -42.79 -65.81
N VAL A 179 -3.05 -42.07 -65.19
CA VAL A 179 -2.73 -40.68 -65.50
C VAL A 179 -1.92 -40.61 -66.80
N SER A 180 -2.29 -39.69 -67.68
CA SER A 180 -1.59 -39.37 -68.93
C SER A 180 -0.67 -38.16 -68.79
N ASN A 181 -1.11 -37.13 -68.07
CA ASN A 181 -0.34 -35.91 -67.80
C ASN A 181 -0.71 -35.32 -66.43
N MET A 182 0.25 -34.64 -65.81
CA MET A 182 0.06 -33.84 -64.60
C MET A 182 0.53 -32.42 -64.87
N LEU A 183 -0.34 -31.44 -64.65
CA LEU A 183 -0.08 -30.03 -64.89
C LEU A 183 -0.29 -29.23 -63.60
N CYS A 184 0.54 -28.22 -63.39
CA CYS A 184 0.46 -27.32 -62.22
C CYS A 184 0.21 -25.91 -62.73
N GLU A 185 -1.01 -25.62 -63.16
CA GLU A 185 -1.38 -24.38 -63.84
C GLU A 185 -2.55 -23.68 -63.14
N TRP A 186 -2.61 -22.36 -63.28
CA TRP A 186 -3.67 -21.52 -62.69
C TRP A 186 -3.85 -21.69 -61.19
N GLY A 187 -2.77 -22.05 -60.48
CA GLY A 187 -2.80 -22.30 -59.03
C GLY A 187 -3.47 -23.60 -58.61
N ASN A 188 -3.68 -24.55 -59.54
CA ASN A 188 -4.25 -25.86 -59.24
C ASN A 188 -3.37 -26.99 -59.80
N VAL A 189 -3.50 -28.18 -59.23
CA VAL A 189 -2.93 -29.40 -59.79
C VAL A 189 -3.99 -30.10 -60.63
N ILE A 190 -3.72 -30.29 -61.91
CA ILE A 190 -4.64 -30.90 -62.87
C ILE A 190 -4.04 -32.23 -63.33
N LEU A 191 -4.78 -33.32 -63.09
CA LEU A 191 -4.46 -34.65 -63.60
C LEU A 191 -5.36 -34.95 -64.80
N ILE A 192 -4.74 -35.29 -65.93
CA ILE A 192 -5.43 -35.75 -67.13
C ILE A 192 -5.32 -37.26 -67.18
N THR A 193 -6.42 -37.98 -67.05
CA THR A 193 -6.45 -39.45 -67.10
C THR A 193 -6.50 -39.96 -68.55
N ALA A 194 -6.26 -41.27 -68.73
CA ALA A 194 -6.18 -41.90 -70.05
C ALA A 194 -7.52 -41.90 -70.82
N ASP A 195 -8.64 -41.84 -70.09
CA ASP A 195 -10.00 -41.67 -70.63
C ASP A 195 -10.31 -40.21 -71.01
N LYS A 196 -9.33 -39.29 -70.86
CA LYS A 196 -9.45 -37.84 -71.11
C LYS A 196 -10.34 -37.11 -70.10
N SER A 197 -10.65 -37.70 -68.95
CA SER A 197 -11.24 -36.94 -67.84
C SER A 197 -10.19 -36.09 -67.11
N LEU A 198 -10.66 -35.04 -66.43
CA LEU A 198 -9.82 -34.06 -65.74
C LEU A 198 -10.14 -34.07 -64.25
N LEU A 199 -9.12 -34.28 -63.42
CA LEU A 199 -9.20 -34.14 -61.97
C LEU A 199 -8.46 -32.87 -61.58
N CYS A 200 -9.19 -31.90 -61.03
CA CYS A 200 -8.63 -30.63 -60.54
C CYS A 200 -8.53 -30.67 -59.02
N VAL A 201 -7.32 -30.54 -58.50
CA VAL A 201 -7.02 -30.49 -57.07
C VAL A 201 -6.63 -29.06 -56.72
N ALA A 202 -7.48 -28.40 -55.94
CA ALA A 202 -7.28 -27.05 -55.47
C ALA A 202 -6.86 -27.04 -54.00
N GLU A 203 -5.93 -26.15 -53.67
CA GLU A 203 -5.47 -25.95 -52.30
C GLU A 203 -6.54 -25.20 -51.49
N LYS A 204 -6.89 -25.71 -50.30
CA LYS A 204 -7.83 -25.03 -49.39
C LYS A 204 -7.22 -23.77 -48.78
N ASP A 205 -8.09 -22.85 -48.38
CA ASP A 205 -7.72 -21.66 -47.62
C ASP A 205 -7.13 -22.01 -46.23
N MET A 206 -6.46 -21.03 -45.62
CA MET A 206 -5.72 -21.22 -44.37
C MET A 206 -6.64 -21.57 -43.19
N GLU A 207 -7.81 -20.92 -43.08
CA GLU A 207 -8.75 -21.15 -42.00
C GLU A 207 -9.30 -22.59 -42.05
N SER A 208 -9.73 -23.03 -43.24
CA SER A 208 -10.16 -24.41 -43.48
C SER A 208 -9.07 -25.43 -43.14
N LYS A 209 -7.80 -25.15 -43.49
CA LYS A 209 -6.68 -26.02 -43.12
C LYS A 209 -6.49 -26.12 -41.62
N LEU A 210 -6.49 -24.98 -40.92
CA LEU A 210 -6.33 -24.93 -39.47
C LEU A 210 -7.47 -25.67 -38.77
N ASP A 211 -8.72 -25.48 -39.19
CA ASP A 211 -9.87 -26.18 -38.61
C ASP A 211 -9.80 -27.69 -38.80
N MET A 212 -9.34 -28.17 -39.96
CA MET A 212 -9.08 -29.60 -40.18
C MET A 212 -7.98 -30.14 -39.26
N LEU A 213 -6.90 -29.38 -39.06
CA LEU A 213 -5.80 -29.77 -38.16
C LEU A 213 -6.24 -29.79 -36.69
N PHE A 214 -7.03 -28.80 -36.26
CA PHE A 214 -7.59 -28.74 -34.91
C PHE A 214 -8.53 -29.92 -34.64
N LYS A 215 -9.41 -30.27 -35.57
CA LYS A 215 -10.29 -31.46 -35.45
C LYS A 215 -9.51 -32.77 -35.31
N LYS A 216 -8.31 -32.84 -35.89
CA LYS A 216 -7.41 -34.00 -35.81
C LYS A 216 -6.39 -33.92 -34.67
N ASN A 217 -6.43 -32.87 -33.84
CA ASN A 217 -5.47 -32.59 -32.78
C ASN A 217 -4.01 -32.43 -33.25
N LEU A 218 -3.78 -32.02 -34.50
CA LEU A 218 -2.44 -31.83 -35.10
C LEU A 218 -1.94 -30.38 -34.93
N TYR A 219 -1.81 -29.94 -33.68
CA TYR A 219 -1.46 -28.56 -33.34
C TYR A 219 -0.03 -28.16 -33.71
N THR A 220 0.94 -29.06 -33.59
CA THR A 220 2.34 -28.80 -33.98
C THR A 220 2.47 -28.49 -35.47
N VAL A 221 1.73 -29.25 -36.31
CA VAL A 221 1.63 -29.00 -37.75
C VAL A 221 0.92 -27.67 -38.03
N ALA A 222 -0.12 -27.33 -37.26
CA ALA A 222 -0.81 -26.06 -37.38
C ALA A 222 0.12 -24.86 -37.09
N ILE A 223 0.97 -24.96 -36.06
CA ILE A 223 1.97 -23.93 -35.74
C ILE A 223 2.98 -23.78 -36.88
N ASN A 224 3.54 -24.90 -37.37
CA ASN A 224 4.48 -24.87 -38.50
C ASN A 224 3.84 -24.27 -39.75
N LEU A 225 2.57 -24.57 -40.03
CA LEU A 225 1.84 -24.02 -41.15
C LEU A 225 1.75 -22.48 -41.06
N VAL A 226 1.33 -21.96 -39.91
CA VAL A 226 1.19 -20.51 -39.69
C VAL A 226 2.55 -19.80 -39.77
N GLN A 227 3.58 -20.38 -39.17
CA GLN A 227 4.95 -19.84 -39.25
C GLN A 227 5.51 -19.87 -40.67
N SER A 228 5.23 -20.93 -41.44
CA SER A 228 5.74 -21.08 -42.81
C SER A 228 5.10 -20.13 -43.81
N GLN A 229 3.85 -19.74 -43.58
CA GLN A 229 3.11 -18.84 -44.45
C GLN A 229 3.22 -17.37 -44.02
N HIS A 230 4.10 -17.06 -43.06
CA HIS A 230 4.28 -15.71 -42.51
C HIS A 230 2.97 -15.03 -42.08
N ALA A 231 2.06 -15.81 -41.50
CA ALA A 231 0.80 -15.27 -41.01
C ALA A 231 1.02 -14.34 -39.80
N ASP A 232 0.07 -13.44 -39.59
CA ASP A 232 0.14 -12.42 -38.55
C ASP A 232 0.42 -13.02 -37.17
N ALA A 233 1.17 -12.27 -36.35
CA ALA A 233 1.52 -12.70 -35.00
C ALA A 233 0.28 -12.96 -34.12
N SER A 234 -0.83 -12.24 -34.38
CA SER A 234 -2.14 -12.49 -33.76
C SER A 234 -2.75 -13.85 -34.15
N ALA A 235 -2.68 -14.23 -35.43
CA ALA A 235 -3.15 -15.54 -35.89
C ALA A 235 -2.32 -16.66 -35.26
N THR A 236 -1.00 -16.48 -35.20
CA THR A 236 -0.07 -17.40 -34.52
C THR A 236 -0.41 -17.57 -33.04
N ALA A 237 -0.62 -16.46 -32.33
CA ALA A 237 -1.01 -16.48 -30.92
C ALA A 237 -2.36 -17.20 -30.69
N ASN A 238 -3.32 -17.07 -31.61
CA ASN A 238 -4.59 -17.79 -31.54
C ASN A 238 -4.44 -19.30 -31.71
N VAL A 239 -3.55 -19.76 -32.61
CA VAL A 239 -3.25 -21.19 -32.77
C VAL A 239 -2.54 -21.73 -31.52
N MET A 240 -1.57 -21.00 -30.98
CA MET A 240 -0.88 -21.36 -29.74
C MET A 240 -1.83 -21.37 -28.54
N ARG A 241 -2.79 -20.44 -28.46
CA ARG A 241 -3.85 -20.45 -27.45
C ARG A 241 -4.71 -21.71 -27.53
N LYS A 242 -5.19 -22.06 -28.72
CA LYS A 242 -5.98 -23.30 -28.93
C LYS A 242 -5.18 -24.55 -28.58
N TYR A 243 -3.87 -24.54 -28.84
CA TYR A 243 -2.98 -25.65 -28.45
C TYR A 243 -2.80 -25.73 -26.94
N GLY A 244 -2.54 -24.59 -26.27
CA GLY A 244 -2.47 -24.50 -24.81
C GLY A 244 -3.77 -24.94 -24.14
N ASP A 245 -4.93 -24.56 -24.68
CA ASP A 245 -6.25 -24.97 -24.18
C ASP A 245 -6.45 -26.51 -24.26
N HIS A 246 -5.97 -27.14 -25.34
CA HIS A 246 -6.01 -28.60 -25.50
C HIS A 246 -5.09 -29.32 -24.53
N LEU A 247 -3.85 -28.84 -24.37
CA LEU A 247 -2.88 -29.39 -23.42
C LEU A 247 -3.37 -29.23 -21.98
N TYR A 248 -3.94 -28.08 -21.65
CA TYR A 248 -4.56 -27.82 -20.36
C TYR A 248 -5.71 -28.80 -20.07
N GLY A 249 -6.56 -29.09 -21.07
CA GLY A 249 -7.61 -30.10 -20.96
C GLY A 249 -7.07 -31.53 -20.76
N LYS A 250 -5.87 -31.83 -21.27
CA LYS A 250 -5.16 -33.09 -21.04
C LYS A 250 -4.43 -33.16 -19.69
N GLN A 251 -4.50 -32.12 -18.87
CA GLN A 251 -3.77 -31.97 -17.61
C GLN A 251 -2.24 -31.85 -17.76
N ASP A 252 -1.76 -31.54 -18.97
CA ASP A 252 -0.34 -31.24 -19.22
C ASP A 252 -0.13 -29.72 -19.07
N TYR A 253 0.01 -29.28 -17.82
CA TYR A 253 -0.01 -27.87 -17.47
C TYR A 253 1.28 -27.13 -17.81
N ASP A 254 2.42 -27.81 -17.78
CA ASP A 254 3.74 -27.20 -17.97
C ASP A 254 3.97 -26.90 -19.46
N GLU A 255 3.62 -27.86 -20.33
CA GLU A 255 3.62 -27.64 -21.78
C GLU A 255 2.54 -26.65 -22.19
N ALA A 256 1.34 -26.72 -21.60
CA ALA A 256 0.31 -25.70 -21.84
C ALA A 256 0.81 -24.29 -21.50
N MET A 257 1.50 -24.14 -20.36
CA MET A 257 2.05 -22.85 -19.95
C MET A 257 3.13 -22.35 -20.91
N SER A 258 4.01 -23.24 -21.38
CA SER A 258 5.02 -22.91 -22.39
C SER A 258 4.40 -22.34 -23.67
N GLN A 259 3.24 -22.87 -24.08
CA GLN A 259 2.48 -22.30 -25.22
C GLN A 259 1.85 -20.94 -24.89
N TYR A 260 1.28 -20.75 -23.70
CA TYR A 260 0.73 -19.45 -23.29
C TYR A 260 1.80 -18.36 -23.13
N ILE A 261 3.03 -18.70 -22.74
CA ILE A 261 4.14 -17.73 -22.69
C ILE A 261 4.46 -17.18 -24.09
N ASN A 262 4.33 -18.00 -25.13
CA ASN A 262 4.53 -17.57 -26.51
C ASN A 262 3.42 -16.64 -27.02
N THR A 263 2.25 -16.60 -26.37
CA THR A 263 1.15 -15.69 -26.74
C THR A 263 1.22 -14.32 -26.07
N ILE A 264 2.18 -14.10 -25.16
CA ILE A 264 2.38 -12.82 -24.47
C ILE A 264 2.65 -11.70 -25.50
N GLY A 265 1.83 -10.65 -25.45
CA GLY A 265 1.84 -9.50 -26.37
C GLY A 265 0.63 -9.44 -27.28
N HIS A 266 -0.07 -10.57 -27.47
CA HIS A 266 -1.28 -10.65 -28.31
C HIS A 266 -2.50 -11.18 -27.55
N LEU A 267 -2.28 -12.07 -26.58
CA LEU A 267 -3.33 -12.57 -25.69
C LEU A 267 -3.38 -11.75 -24.40
N GLU A 268 -4.59 -11.46 -23.92
CA GLU A 268 -4.78 -10.78 -22.65
C GLU A 268 -4.29 -11.65 -21.48
N PRO A 269 -3.38 -11.15 -20.61
CA PRO A 269 -2.86 -11.90 -19.47
C PRO A 269 -3.94 -12.44 -18.53
N SER A 270 -5.04 -11.70 -18.34
CA SER A 270 -6.18 -12.08 -17.50
C SER A 270 -6.73 -13.47 -17.82
N PHE A 271 -6.76 -13.85 -19.10
CA PHE A 271 -7.25 -15.16 -19.55
C PHE A 271 -6.40 -16.32 -19.02
N VAL A 272 -5.07 -16.16 -19.06
CA VAL A 272 -4.14 -17.17 -18.57
C VAL A 272 -4.12 -17.18 -17.05
N ILE A 273 -4.09 -16.00 -16.41
CA ILE A 273 -4.08 -15.86 -14.95
C ILE A 273 -5.30 -16.52 -14.32
N GLN A 274 -6.51 -16.32 -14.86
CA GLN A 274 -7.73 -16.95 -14.36
C GLN A 274 -7.70 -18.48 -14.44
N LYS A 275 -7.04 -19.05 -15.45
CA LYS A 275 -6.90 -20.51 -15.60
C LYS A 275 -5.91 -21.13 -14.59
N PHE A 276 -4.91 -20.37 -14.16
CA PHE A 276 -3.81 -20.89 -13.34
C PHE A 276 -3.80 -20.34 -11.90
N LEU A 277 -4.90 -19.75 -11.44
CA LEU A 277 -5.03 -19.15 -10.10
C LEU A 277 -5.09 -20.19 -8.96
N ASP A 278 -5.24 -21.47 -9.28
CA ASP A 278 -5.21 -22.57 -8.31
C ASP A 278 -3.86 -22.65 -7.57
N ALA A 279 -3.92 -22.82 -6.25
CA ALA A 279 -2.75 -22.93 -5.38
C ALA A 279 -1.82 -24.08 -5.78
N GLN A 280 -2.34 -25.16 -6.37
CA GLN A 280 -1.50 -26.28 -6.84
C GLN A 280 -0.59 -25.89 -8.02
N ARG A 281 -0.90 -24.81 -8.73
CA ARG A 281 -0.24 -24.42 -10.00
C ARG A 281 0.47 -23.08 -9.93
N ILE A 282 0.75 -22.65 -8.71
CA ILE A 282 1.43 -21.39 -8.42
C ILE A 282 2.77 -21.27 -9.14
N TYR A 283 3.51 -22.37 -9.35
CA TYR A 283 4.77 -22.37 -10.11
C TYR A 283 4.56 -21.97 -11.58
N ASN A 284 3.52 -22.52 -12.23
CA ASN A 284 3.20 -22.19 -13.62
C ASN A 284 2.74 -20.75 -13.78
N LEU A 285 1.90 -20.28 -12.84
CA LEU A 285 1.50 -18.87 -12.79
C LEU A 285 2.69 -17.93 -12.57
N THR A 286 3.61 -18.31 -11.67
CA THR A 286 4.83 -17.54 -11.40
C THR A 286 5.69 -17.42 -12.66
N ASN A 287 5.94 -18.53 -13.36
CA ASN A 287 6.71 -18.53 -14.61
C ASN A 287 6.07 -17.63 -15.68
N TYR A 288 4.74 -17.67 -15.82
CA TYR A 288 4.03 -16.78 -16.74
C TYR A 288 4.23 -15.30 -16.39
N LEU A 289 4.05 -14.93 -15.11
CA LEU A 289 4.20 -13.56 -14.62
C LEU A 289 5.65 -13.07 -14.71
N GLU A 290 6.64 -13.92 -14.44
CA GLU A 290 8.06 -13.63 -14.66
C GLU A 290 8.33 -13.28 -16.13
N LYS A 291 7.86 -14.12 -17.07
CA LYS A 291 8.01 -13.86 -18.51
C LYS A 291 7.24 -12.64 -19.00
N LEU A 292 6.09 -12.33 -18.39
CA LEU A 292 5.34 -11.11 -18.67
C LEU A 292 6.13 -9.87 -18.23
N HIS A 293 6.81 -9.95 -17.09
CA HIS A 293 7.64 -8.87 -16.56
C HIS A 293 8.94 -8.70 -17.36
N GLU A 294 9.60 -9.79 -17.76
CA GLU A 294 10.78 -9.75 -18.67
C GLU A 294 10.46 -9.02 -19.99
N LYS A 295 9.25 -9.18 -20.51
CA LYS A 295 8.78 -8.50 -21.74
C LYS A 295 8.30 -7.06 -21.51
N GLY A 296 8.27 -6.57 -20.27
CA GLY A 296 7.85 -5.20 -19.93
C GLY A 296 6.35 -4.92 -20.10
N LEU A 297 5.51 -5.96 -20.19
CA LEU A 297 4.06 -5.85 -20.40
C LEU A 297 3.25 -6.07 -19.10
N ALA A 298 3.92 -6.13 -17.95
CA ALA A 298 3.29 -6.32 -16.66
C ALA A 298 2.64 -5.02 -16.15
N SER A 299 1.42 -5.12 -15.62
CA SER A 299 0.74 -4.03 -14.91
C SER A 299 1.09 -4.05 -13.43
N LYS A 300 0.72 -2.99 -12.69
CA LYS A 300 0.88 -2.94 -11.23
C LYS A 300 0.22 -4.14 -10.52
N ASP A 301 -0.96 -4.54 -10.98
CA ASP A 301 -1.69 -5.70 -10.43
C ASP A 301 -0.98 -7.03 -10.69
N HIS A 302 -0.41 -7.21 -11.90
CA HIS A 302 0.37 -8.40 -12.23
C HIS A 302 1.62 -8.50 -11.36
N THR A 303 2.25 -7.36 -11.07
CA THR A 303 3.42 -7.28 -10.20
C THR A 303 3.07 -7.63 -8.75
N THR A 304 1.95 -7.12 -8.23
CA THR A 304 1.45 -7.48 -6.90
C THR A 304 1.09 -8.96 -6.81
N LEU A 305 0.47 -9.53 -7.86
CA LEU A 305 0.17 -10.96 -7.91
C LEU A 305 1.46 -11.81 -7.93
N LEU A 306 2.49 -11.38 -8.65
CA LEU A 306 3.79 -12.06 -8.66
C LEU A 306 4.44 -12.05 -7.27
N LEU A 307 4.36 -10.92 -6.55
CA LEU A 307 4.81 -10.82 -5.16
C LEU A 307 4.05 -11.78 -4.24
N ASN A 308 2.72 -11.87 -4.40
CA ASN A 308 1.89 -12.83 -3.68
C ASN A 308 2.28 -14.28 -4.00
N CYS A 309 2.73 -14.55 -5.22
CA CYS A 309 3.22 -15.87 -5.59
C CYS A 309 4.55 -16.19 -4.89
N TYR A 310 5.53 -15.28 -4.91
CA TYR A 310 6.82 -15.49 -4.24
C TYR A 310 6.70 -15.72 -2.74
N THR A 311 5.85 -14.92 -2.06
CA THR A 311 5.62 -15.06 -0.62
C THR A 311 5.00 -16.42 -0.26
N LYS A 312 4.04 -16.91 -1.06
CA LYS A 312 3.44 -18.24 -0.90
C LYS A 312 4.40 -19.39 -1.23
N LEU A 313 5.25 -19.23 -2.23
CA LEU A 313 6.28 -20.20 -2.61
C LEU A 313 7.46 -20.24 -1.62
N LYS A 314 7.58 -19.25 -0.73
CA LYS A 314 8.71 -19.05 0.19
C LYS A 314 10.06 -18.93 -0.53
N ASP A 315 10.04 -18.39 -1.75
CA ASP A 315 11.25 -18.12 -2.52
C ASP A 315 11.85 -16.77 -2.11
N VAL A 316 12.67 -16.81 -1.07
CA VAL A 316 13.26 -15.62 -0.44
C VAL A 316 14.31 -14.95 -1.33
N GLU A 317 15.00 -15.72 -2.17
CA GLU A 317 16.03 -15.17 -3.08
C GLU A 317 15.41 -14.37 -4.22
N LYS A 318 14.37 -14.92 -4.86
CA LYS A 318 13.64 -14.18 -5.90
C LYS A 318 12.92 -12.98 -5.33
N LEU A 319 12.33 -13.09 -4.13
CA LEU A 319 11.69 -11.98 -3.44
C LEU A 319 12.68 -10.85 -3.13
N ASN A 320 13.85 -11.18 -2.59
CA ASN A 320 14.92 -10.20 -2.33
C ASN A 320 15.40 -9.55 -3.62
N THR A 321 15.65 -10.36 -4.65
CA THR A 321 16.07 -9.88 -5.96
C THR A 321 15.01 -8.95 -6.54
N PHE A 322 13.72 -9.27 -6.39
CA PHE A 322 12.61 -8.47 -6.90
C PHE A 322 12.49 -7.12 -6.19
N ILE A 323 12.57 -7.12 -4.85
CA ILE A 323 12.44 -5.90 -4.03
C ILE A 323 13.70 -5.01 -4.11
N ARG A 324 14.89 -5.61 -4.21
CA ARG A 324 16.18 -4.90 -4.19
C ARG A 324 16.75 -4.57 -5.59
N LYS A 325 16.44 -5.31 -6.66
CA LYS A 325 16.95 -4.97 -8.01
C LYS A 325 16.37 -3.68 -8.58
N GLU A 326 15.22 -3.22 -8.11
CA GLU A 326 14.64 -1.93 -8.53
C GLU A 326 15.30 -0.74 -7.80
N ASP A 327 16.65 -0.71 -7.75
CA ASP A 327 17.46 0.43 -7.26
C ASP A 327 17.59 1.56 -8.31
N GLY A 328 16.72 1.56 -9.32
CA GLY A 328 16.54 2.69 -10.22
C GLY A 328 15.60 3.72 -9.59
N ILE A 329 16.04 4.98 -9.54
CA ILE A 329 15.27 6.16 -9.16
C ILE A 329 13.96 6.18 -9.99
N GLY A 330 12.87 5.68 -9.41
CA GLY A 330 11.59 5.54 -10.11
C GLY A 330 10.53 4.89 -9.22
N GLU A 331 9.27 5.27 -9.42
CA GLU A 331 8.09 4.73 -8.72
C GLU A 331 8.11 3.20 -8.64
N LEU A 332 7.85 2.66 -7.45
CA LEU A 332 7.63 1.22 -7.26
C LEU A 332 6.52 0.76 -8.21
N LYS A 333 6.82 -0.23 -9.06
CA LYS A 333 5.89 -0.73 -10.10
C LYS A 333 4.80 -1.66 -9.57
N PHE A 334 4.57 -1.68 -8.27
CA PHE A 334 3.58 -2.49 -7.59
C PHE A 334 2.83 -1.65 -6.56
N ASP A 335 1.69 -2.17 -6.12
CA ASP A 335 0.94 -1.55 -5.02
C ASP A 335 1.69 -1.76 -3.70
N VAL A 336 2.29 -0.67 -3.22
CA VAL A 336 3.08 -0.63 -1.99
C VAL A 336 2.27 -1.08 -0.78
N GLU A 337 1.00 -0.68 -0.67
CA GLU A 337 0.19 -0.99 0.51
C GLU A 337 -0.16 -2.47 0.56
N THR A 338 -0.59 -3.03 -0.58
CA THR A 338 -0.85 -4.47 -0.69
C THR A 338 0.43 -5.28 -0.48
N ALA A 339 1.56 -4.83 -1.03
CA ALA A 339 2.85 -5.50 -0.84
C ALA A 339 3.27 -5.57 0.63
N ILE A 340 3.15 -4.46 1.38
CA ILE A 340 3.44 -4.43 2.81
C ILE A 340 2.53 -5.40 3.57
N ARG A 341 1.22 -5.38 3.31
CA ARG A 341 0.25 -6.27 3.97
C ARG A 341 0.55 -7.74 3.72
N VAL A 342 0.89 -8.11 2.48
CA VAL A 342 1.18 -9.50 2.11
C VAL A 342 2.49 -9.96 2.73
N CYS A 343 3.55 -9.15 2.67
CA CYS A 343 4.82 -9.48 3.31
C CYS A 343 4.66 -9.62 4.83
N ARG A 344 3.88 -8.73 5.47
CA ARG A 344 3.56 -8.79 6.90
C ARG A 344 2.78 -10.06 7.26
N ALA A 345 1.72 -10.39 6.51
CA ALA A 345 0.91 -11.60 6.74
C ALA A 345 1.69 -12.90 6.53
N ALA A 346 2.72 -12.88 5.69
CA ALA A 346 3.61 -14.01 5.45
C ALA A 346 4.85 -14.03 6.38
N ASN A 347 4.89 -13.19 7.41
CA ASN A 347 5.99 -13.05 8.39
C ASN A 347 7.33 -12.57 7.81
N TYR A 348 7.33 -11.94 6.64
CA TYR A 348 8.52 -11.30 6.05
C TYR A 348 8.64 -9.84 6.51
N HIS A 349 8.73 -9.61 7.82
CA HIS A 349 8.71 -8.26 8.43
C HIS A 349 9.85 -7.37 7.93
N GLU A 350 11.07 -7.89 7.77
CA GLU A 350 12.21 -7.12 7.23
C GLU A 350 11.99 -6.62 5.80
N HIS A 351 11.33 -7.43 4.96
CA HIS A 351 11.05 -7.07 3.57
C HIS A 351 9.93 -6.03 3.50
N ALA A 352 8.88 -6.20 4.31
CA ALA A 352 7.81 -5.22 4.45
C ALA A 352 8.34 -3.87 4.96
N MET A 353 9.26 -3.90 5.93
CA MET A 353 9.94 -2.74 6.48
C MET A 353 10.78 -2.02 5.42
N TYR A 354 11.55 -2.75 4.62
CA TYR A 354 12.33 -2.17 3.52
C TYR A 354 11.42 -1.46 2.48
N VAL A 355 10.33 -2.11 2.08
CA VAL A 355 9.35 -1.54 1.13
C VAL A 355 8.70 -0.28 1.70
N ALA A 356 8.27 -0.30 2.96
CA ALA A 356 7.65 0.84 3.63
C ALA A 356 8.60 2.05 3.72
N LYS A 357 9.87 1.81 4.09
CA LYS A 357 10.90 2.85 4.18
C LYS A 357 11.20 3.47 2.82
N LYS A 358 11.35 2.65 1.78
CA LYS A 358 11.64 3.11 0.41
C LYS A 358 10.48 3.90 -0.19
N ALA A 359 9.24 3.53 0.13
CA ALA A 359 8.05 4.22 -0.36
C ALA A 359 7.66 5.47 0.43
N GLY A 360 8.37 5.81 1.52
CA GLY A 360 8.01 6.93 2.41
C GLY A 360 6.71 6.71 3.18
N LYS A 361 6.27 5.46 3.38
CA LYS A 361 5.07 5.12 4.15
C LYS A 361 5.44 4.95 5.63
N HIS A 362 5.63 6.07 6.33
CA HIS A 362 6.11 6.13 7.72
C HIS A 362 5.20 5.39 8.71
N GLU A 363 3.88 5.53 8.57
CA GLU A 363 2.88 4.86 9.41
C GLU A 363 3.06 3.33 9.41
N TRP A 364 3.16 2.73 8.21
CA TRP A 364 3.35 1.29 8.06
C TRP A 364 4.70 0.81 8.58
N TYR A 365 5.76 1.60 8.36
CA TYR A 365 7.11 1.28 8.86
C TYR A 365 7.12 1.20 10.39
N LEU A 366 6.55 2.21 11.06
CA LEU A 366 6.47 2.28 12.52
C LEU A 366 5.54 1.21 13.08
N LYS A 367 4.41 0.94 12.43
CA LYS A 367 3.50 -0.14 12.82
C LYS A 367 4.19 -1.49 12.86
N ILE A 368 5.00 -1.82 11.84
CA ILE A 368 5.77 -3.08 11.80
C ILE A 368 6.82 -3.12 12.91
N LEU A 369 7.54 -2.01 13.13
CA LEU A 369 8.57 -1.95 14.18
C LEU A 369 7.99 -2.10 15.59
N LEU A 370 6.84 -1.48 15.86
CA LEU A 370 6.24 -1.42 17.19
C LEU A 370 5.37 -2.64 17.53
N GLU A 371 4.53 -3.09 16.59
CA GLU A 371 3.60 -4.20 16.84
C GLU A 371 4.23 -5.58 16.58
N ASP A 372 5.04 -5.73 15.52
CA ASP A 372 5.54 -7.04 15.12
C ASP A 372 6.96 -7.33 15.62
N LEU A 373 7.87 -6.36 15.49
CA LEU A 373 9.29 -6.55 15.82
C LEU A 373 9.66 -6.16 17.25
N GLY A 374 8.84 -5.32 17.91
CA GLY A 374 9.12 -4.79 19.25
C GLY A 374 10.40 -3.98 19.34
N ASN A 375 10.89 -3.41 18.24
CA ASN A 375 12.16 -2.70 18.19
C ASN A 375 11.96 -1.19 18.42
N TYR A 376 11.67 -0.83 19.68
CA TYR A 376 11.32 0.54 20.07
C TYR A 376 12.46 1.56 19.85
N ASP A 377 13.72 1.12 19.96
CA ASP A 377 14.91 1.96 19.74
C ASP A 377 14.97 2.52 18.32
N GLU A 378 14.82 1.64 17.33
CA GLU A 378 14.84 2.02 15.93
C GLU A 378 13.62 2.88 15.57
N ALA A 379 12.45 2.58 16.16
CA ALA A 379 11.25 3.38 15.97
C ALA A 379 11.44 4.83 16.46
N LEU A 380 12.03 5.03 17.65
CA LEU A 380 12.30 6.36 18.21
C LEU A 380 13.36 7.14 17.40
N GLN A 381 14.42 6.45 16.94
CA GLN A 381 15.41 7.04 16.04
C GLN A 381 14.78 7.46 14.71
N TYR A 382 13.88 6.64 14.17
CA TYR A 382 13.17 6.95 12.94
C TYR A 382 12.24 8.14 13.11
N ILE A 383 11.42 8.17 14.17
CA ILE A 383 10.53 9.31 14.49
C ILE A 383 11.34 10.60 14.65
N SER A 384 12.51 10.53 15.31
CA SER A 384 13.41 11.68 15.46
C SER A 384 13.97 12.20 14.14
N SER A 385 14.00 11.38 13.09
CA SER A 385 14.46 11.77 11.74
C SER A 385 13.34 12.30 10.82
N LEU A 386 12.08 12.20 11.24
CA LEU A 386 10.92 12.68 10.48
C LEU A 386 10.74 14.19 10.62
N GLU A 387 9.98 14.77 9.68
CA GLU A 387 9.53 16.15 9.78
C GLU A 387 8.61 16.34 11.02
N PRO A 388 8.68 17.48 11.75
CA PRO A 388 7.91 17.70 12.97
C PRO A 388 6.39 17.45 12.84
N SER A 389 5.82 17.76 11.67
CA SER A 389 4.40 17.52 11.37
C SER A 389 4.04 16.02 11.37
N GLN A 390 4.85 15.19 10.73
CA GLN A 390 4.66 13.73 10.67
C GLN A 390 5.02 13.05 11.99
N ALA A 391 6.07 13.53 12.66
CA ALA A 391 6.44 13.06 13.99
C ALA A 391 5.31 13.30 15.02
N GLY A 392 4.63 14.45 14.96
CA GLY A 392 3.49 14.74 15.83
C GLY A 392 2.31 13.79 15.63
N VAL A 393 1.91 13.52 14.37
CA VAL A 393 0.81 12.57 14.08
C VAL A 393 1.17 11.16 14.52
N THR A 394 2.38 10.70 14.21
CA THR A 394 2.82 9.33 14.57
C THR A 394 2.91 9.12 16.08
N ILE A 395 3.33 10.13 16.86
CA ILE A 395 3.33 10.03 18.33
C ILE A 395 1.91 10.06 18.90
N LYS A 396 0.94 10.76 18.29
CA LYS A 396 -0.46 10.67 18.74
C LYS A 396 -1.02 9.26 18.61
N GLU A 397 -0.68 8.56 17.52
CA GLU A 397 -1.16 7.19 17.27
C GLU A 397 -0.42 6.14 18.10
N TYR A 398 0.91 6.19 18.11
CA TYR A 398 1.76 5.13 18.68
C TYR A 398 2.41 5.50 20.02
N GLY A 399 2.24 6.72 20.49
CA GLY A 399 2.89 7.22 21.69
C GLY A 399 2.55 6.42 22.95
N LYS A 400 1.34 5.84 23.03
CA LYS A 400 0.93 5.03 24.20
C LYS A 400 1.89 3.86 24.42
N ILE A 401 2.22 3.15 23.33
CA ILE A 401 3.15 2.01 23.33
C ILE A 401 4.58 2.48 23.64
N LEU A 402 4.99 3.63 23.07
CA LEU A 402 6.32 4.19 23.29
C LEU A 402 6.53 4.63 24.75
N ILE A 403 5.51 5.24 25.37
CA ILE A 403 5.57 5.66 26.78
C ILE A 403 5.57 4.45 27.72
N GLU A 404 4.86 3.37 27.37
CA GLU A 404 4.83 2.14 28.16
C GLU A 404 6.24 1.49 28.24
N HIS A 405 6.98 1.46 27.13
CA HIS A 405 8.29 0.79 27.07
C HIS A 405 9.50 1.72 27.30
N LYS A 406 9.48 2.94 26.75
CA LYS A 406 10.61 3.90 26.76
C LYS A 406 10.13 5.34 27.02
N PRO A 407 9.70 5.64 28.26
CA PRO A 407 9.10 6.93 28.59
C PRO A 407 10.07 8.10 28.46
N LYS A 408 11.35 7.93 28.84
CA LYS A 408 12.32 9.03 28.84
C LYS A 408 12.60 9.54 27.43
N GLU A 409 12.93 8.62 26.53
CA GLU A 409 13.27 8.93 25.14
C GLU A 409 12.05 9.46 24.37
N ALA A 410 10.85 8.95 24.65
CA ALA A 410 9.61 9.44 24.07
C ALA A 410 9.25 10.85 24.56
N ILE A 411 9.45 11.15 25.85
CA ILE A 411 9.30 12.49 26.42
C ILE A 411 10.31 13.46 25.78
N ASP A 412 11.56 13.06 25.59
CA ASP A 412 12.57 13.91 24.96
C ASP A 412 12.21 14.29 23.51
N ILE A 413 11.56 13.39 22.75
CA ILE A 413 11.05 13.70 21.41
C ILE A 413 9.83 14.64 21.48
N LEU A 414 8.89 14.39 22.39
CA LEU A 414 7.74 15.28 22.60
C LEU A 414 8.17 16.69 22.99
N MET A 415 9.16 16.79 23.90
CA MET A 415 9.78 18.06 24.28
C MET A 415 10.37 18.75 23.05
N ARG A 416 11.08 18.01 22.20
CA ARG A 416 11.61 18.55 20.94
C ARG A 416 10.53 19.12 20.03
N LEU A 417 9.43 18.38 19.83
CA LEU A 417 8.32 18.80 18.97
C LEU A 417 7.58 20.03 19.49
N CYS A 418 7.51 20.20 20.82
CA CYS A 418 6.84 21.32 21.46
C CYS A 418 7.78 22.53 21.73
N THR A 419 9.11 22.38 21.62
CA THR A 419 10.08 23.45 21.98
C THR A 419 11.05 23.86 20.86
N GLU A 420 11.43 22.98 19.93
CA GLU A 420 12.36 23.35 18.85
C GLU A 420 11.67 24.21 17.79
N GLN A 421 12.03 25.50 17.75
CA GLN A 421 11.74 26.37 16.62
C GLN A 421 12.52 25.88 15.40
N GLY A 422 11.81 25.38 14.38
CA GLY A 422 12.42 25.06 13.10
C GLY A 422 13.26 26.22 12.58
N THR A 423 14.56 25.99 12.37
CA THR A 423 15.48 26.95 11.75
C THR A 423 15.13 27.15 10.28
N SER A 424 14.09 27.92 9.99
CA SER A 424 13.88 28.55 8.68
C SER A 424 12.77 29.60 8.76
N ASN A 425 13.20 30.86 8.76
CA ASN A 425 12.45 32.07 8.38
C ASN A 425 11.12 32.33 9.12
N GLY A 426 11.22 32.94 10.31
CA GLY A 426 10.52 34.17 10.74
C GLY A 426 9.02 34.41 10.52
N VAL A 427 8.24 33.48 9.98
CA VAL A 427 6.82 33.71 9.61
C VAL A 427 5.87 32.65 10.19
N TYR A 428 6.38 31.56 10.80
CA TYR A 428 5.56 30.48 11.37
C TYR A 428 5.60 30.42 12.91
N LEU A 429 5.39 31.55 13.59
CA LEU A 429 5.30 31.55 15.06
C LEU A 429 4.04 30.82 15.60
N SER A 430 3.22 30.19 14.74
CA SER A 430 1.85 29.76 15.05
C SER A 430 1.52 28.28 14.81
N MET A 431 2.50 27.38 14.63
CA MET A 431 2.19 25.96 14.30
C MET A 431 2.97 24.90 15.09
N LEU A 432 3.56 25.23 16.25
CA LEU A 432 4.04 24.18 17.14
C LEU A 432 2.84 23.45 17.79
N PRO A 433 2.81 22.11 17.81
CA PRO A 433 1.73 21.37 18.44
C PRO A 433 1.69 21.64 19.94
N SER A 434 0.48 21.80 20.48
CA SER A 434 0.29 22.09 21.90
C SER A 434 0.63 20.85 22.73
N PRO A 435 1.29 20.96 23.89
CA PRO A 435 1.48 19.84 24.82
C PRO A 435 0.16 19.16 25.20
N VAL A 436 -0.94 19.93 25.24
CA VAL A 436 -2.30 19.46 25.54
C VAL A 436 -2.76 18.42 24.52
N ASP A 437 -2.32 18.53 23.26
CA ASP A 437 -2.66 17.61 22.19
C ASP A 437 -2.18 16.16 22.43
N PHE A 438 -1.22 15.98 23.35
CA PHE A 438 -0.58 14.71 23.64
C PHE A 438 -0.98 14.12 25.00
N ILE A 439 -1.85 14.77 25.79
CA ILE A 439 -2.27 14.27 27.12
C ILE A 439 -2.83 12.83 27.02
N ASN A 440 -3.62 12.55 25.99
CA ASN A 440 -4.22 11.24 25.74
C ASN A 440 -3.21 10.10 25.50
N VAL A 441 -1.94 10.43 25.25
CA VAL A 441 -0.86 9.46 25.10
C VAL A 441 -0.48 8.87 26.46
N PHE A 442 -0.66 9.62 27.55
CA PHE A 442 -0.20 9.27 28.89
C PHE A 442 -1.29 8.73 29.83
N VAL A 443 -2.46 8.34 29.30
CA VAL A 443 -3.64 7.92 30.10
C VAL A 443 -3.31 6.84 31.15
N GLN A 444 -2.37 5.94 30.86
CA GLN A 444 -1.95 4.86 31.77
C GLN A 444 -0.65 5.18 32.54
N HIS A 445 -0.04 6.33 32.30
CA HIS A 445 1.27 6.73 32.83
C HIS A 445 1.26 8.19 33.35
N PRO A 446 0.50 8.48 34.41
CA PRO A 446 0.33 9.84 34.95
C PRO A 446 1.63 10.48 35.44
N HIS A 447 2.57 9.71 36.02
CA HIS A 447 3.89 10.24 36.41
C HIS A 447 4.72 10.70 35.21
N SER A 448 4.62 10.03 34.06
CA SER A 448 5.30 10.43 32.83
C SER A 448 4.66 11.68 32.22
N LEU A 449 3.33 11.86 32.37
CA LEU A 449 2.64 13.09 31.99
C LEU A 449 3.10 14.26 32.86
N MET A 450 3.24 14.04 34.16
CA MET A 450 3.76 15.05 35.09
C MET A 450 5.17 15.49 34.69
N ASP A 451 6.11 14.56 34.47
CA ASP A 451 7.48 14.87 34.04
C ASP A 451 7.50 15.65 32.71
N PHE A 452 6.64 15.27 31.75
CA PHE A 452 6.52 16.00 30.49
C PHE A 452 6.03 17.45 30.68
N LEU A 453 4.95 17.66 31.44
CA LEU A 453 4.37 18.99 31.64
C LEU A 453 5.25 19.88 32.55
N GLU A 454 5.89 19.31 33.57
CA GLU A 454 6.87 20.02 34.42
C GLU A 454 8.04 20.54 33.58
N ARG A 455 8.67 19.67 32.78
CA ARG A 455 9.77 20.08 31.89
C ARG A 455 9.35 21.11 30.85
N TYR A 456 8.12 20.99 30.32
CA TYR A 456 7.60 21.97 29.37
C TYR A 456 7.42 23.34 30.02
N ALA A 457 6.80 23.40 31.21
CA ALA A 457 6.55 24.64 31.93
C ALA A 457 7.85 25.34 32.41
N GLU A 458 8.92 24.58 32.67
CA GLU A 458 10.24 25.15 32.99
C GLU A 458 10.87 25.88 31.79
N ILE A 459 10.66 25.37 30.57
CA ILE A 459 11.27 25.89 29.35
C ILE A 459 10.43 26.99 28.72
N VAL A 460 9.10 26.81 28.66
CA VAL A 460 8.17 27.72 27.98
C VAL A 460 7.30 28.43 29.00
N LYS A 461 7.57 29.74 29.22
CA LYS A 461 6.87 30.54 30.24
C LYS A 461 5.60 31.24 29.74
N ASP A 462 5.52 31.53 28.44
CA ASP A 462 4.42 32.29 27.83
C ASP A 462 3.65 31.42 26.82
N SER A 463 3.16 30.25 27.24
CA SER A 463 2.37 29.36 26.38
C SER A 463 0.91 29.83 26.28
N PRO A 464 0.28 29.84 25.08
CA PRO A 464 -1.16 30.12 24.97
C PRO A 464 -2.02 29.05 25.67
N ALA A 465 -1.50 27.84 25.86
CA ALA A 465 -2.19 26.75 26.56
C ALA A 465 -1.82 26.67 28.05
N GLN A 466 -1.21 27.72 28.62
CA GLN A 466 -0.72 27.69 30.01
C GLN A 466 -1.82 27.38 31.03
N ALA A 467 -3.04 27.89 30.82
CA ALA A 467 -4.16 27.63 31.71
C ALA A 467 -4.57 26.15 31.71
N GLU A 468 -4.65 25.52 30.54
CA GLU A 468 -4.97 24.10 30.40
C GLU A 468 -3.88 23.21 30.99
N ILE A 469 -2.61 23.54 30.75
CA ILE A 469 -1.46 22.81 31.33
C ILE A 469 -1.49 22.90 32.86
N ASN A 470 -1.73 24.10 33.41
CA ASN A 470 -1.82 24.29 34.85
C ASN A 470 -3.02 23.53 35.44
N ASN A 471 -4.17 23.52 34.76
CA ASN A 471 -5.34 22.75 35.16
C ASN A 471 -5.04 21.25 35.25
N THR A 472 -4.41 20.67 34.22
CA THR A 472 -4.01 19.26 34.20
C THR A 472 -2.95 18.95 35.26
N LEU A 473 -1.98 19.85 35.47
CA LEU A 473 -0.98 19.71 36.54
C LEU A 473 -1.63 19.77 37.93
N LEU A 474 -2.60 20.66 38.17
CA LEU A 474 -3.35 20.73 39.42
C LEU A 474 -4.14 19.45 39.67
N GLU A 475 -4.78 18.90 38.63
CA GLU A 475 -5.48 17.61 38.70
C GLU A 475 -4.51 16.48 39.09
N LEU A 476 -3.32 16.42 38.48
CA LEU A 476 -2.28 15.43 38.79
C LEU A 476 -1.64 15.61 40.18
N TYR A 477 -1.42 16.86 40.62
CA TYR A 477 -0.83 17.15 41.92
C TYR A 477 -1.80 16.90 43.08
N LEU A 478 -3.08 17.22 42.91
CA LEU A 478 -4.06 17.16 43.99
C LEU A 478 -4.75 15.80 44.10
N SER A 479 -4.80 15.00 43.03
CA SER A 479 -5.46 13.68 43.04
C SER A 479 -4.77 12.68 43.97
N LYS A 480 -5.54 12.08 44.89
CA LYS A 480 -5.07 11.03 45.82
C LYS A 480 -4.76 9.71 45.12
N ASP A 481 -5.64 9.29 44.21
CA ASP A 481 -5.44 8.12 43.36
C ASP A 481 -5.15 8.63 41.94
N LEU A 482 -3.99 8.28 41.38
CA LEU A 482 -3.60 8.67 40.01
C LEU A 482 -4.40 7.93 38.90
N ASN A 483 -5.61 7.44 39.23
CA ASN A 483 -6.54 6.84 38.30
C ASN A 483 -7.27 7.95 37.57
N PHE A 484 -6.67 8.48 36.51
CA PHE A 484 -7.16 9.56 35.65
C PHE A 484 -8.66 9.38 35.29
N PRO A 485 -9.61 10.11 35.90
CA PRO A 485 -11.00 10.13 35.48
C PRO A 485 -11.26 11.48 34.83
N SER A 486 -11.16 11.54 33.50
CA SER A 486 -11.27 12.75 32.68
C SER A 486 -12.39 13.71 33.12
N ILE A 487 -12.03 14.80 33.80
CA ILE A 487 -12.96 15.93 34.08
C ILE A 487 -12.77 17.07 33.05
N SER A 488 -11.62 17.14 32.37
CA SER A 488 -11.22 18.29 31.54
C SER A 488 -11.39 18.12 30.01
N LEU A 489 -11.94 17.00 29.51
CA LEU A 489 -12.02 16.73 28.05
C LEU A 489 -13.37 17.06 27.36
N SER A 490 -14.30 17.73 28.03
CA SER A 490 -15.67 17.92 27.50
C SER A 490 -15.93 19.23 26.74
N GLU A 491 -14.95 19.79 26.03
CA GLU A 491 -15.22 20.85 25.04
C GLU A 491 -14.27 20.73 23.83
N ASN A 492 -14.49 19.74 22.98
CA ASN A 492 -14.18 19.84 21.54
C ASN A 492 -14.94 18.73 20.80
N GLY A 493 -15.99 19.12 20.06
CA GLY A 493 -16.88 18.20 19.38
C GLY A 493 -16.26 17.55 18.14
N VAL A 494 -16.30 16.22 18.09
CA VAL A 494 -16.47 15.43 16.86
C VAL A 494 -17.26 14.17 17.23
N ASP A 495 -18.39 13.95 16.55
CA ASP A 495 -19.20 12.75 16.58
C ASP A 495 -18.40 11.47 16.29
N GLN A 496 -18.60 10.38 17.07
CA GLN A 496 -18.78 9.02 16.56
C GLN A 496 -19.13 7.97 17.64
N ASN A 497 -20.42 7.64 17.69
CA ASN A 497 -21.03 6.29 17.70
C ASN A 497 -20.22 5.02 18.08
N PHE A 498 -20.78 4.30 19.08
CA PHE A 498 -20.86 2.83 19.28
C PHE A 498 -19.56 1.99 19.36
N THR A 499 -19.26 1.44 20.53
CA THR A 499 -19.62 0.05 20.92
C THR A 499 -19.09 -0.30 22.32
N ASP A 500 -20.01 -0.33 23.29
CA ASP A 500 -19.86 -1.15 24.49
C ASP A 500 -20.04 -2.61 24.10
N GLN A 501 -19.01 -3.44 24.27
CA GLN A 501 -19.17 -4.81 24.77
C GLN A 501 -17.83 -5.51 25.07
N SER A 502 -17.76 -6.00 26.30
CA SER A 502 -17.06 -7.22 26.74
C SER A 502 -15.53 -7.29 26.65
N VAL A 503 -14.86 -6.96 27.76
CA VAL A 503 -13.90 -7.89 28.38
C VAL A 503 -13.95 -7.78 29.92
N ALA A 504 -15.12 -8.04 30.49
CA ALA A 504 -15.25 -8.34 31.91
C ALA A 504 -15.39 -9.86 32.07
N ALA A 505 -14.38 -10.46 32.72
CA ALA A 505 -14.36 -11.78 33.39
C ALA A 505 -13.26 -12.73 32.88
N ALA A 506 -12.13 -12.76 33.57
CA ALA A 506 -11.38 -14.00 33.86
C ALA A 506 -10.40 -13.82 35.03
N MET A 507 -10.92 -14.12 36.22
CA MET A 507 -10.26 -14.83 37.33
C MET A 507 -8.93 -14.32 37.91
N SER A 508 -9.06 -13.86 39.15
CA SER A 508 -8.06 -14.00 40.20
C SER A 508 -7.72 -15.47 40.48
N LYS A 509 -6.43 -15.77 40.75
CA LYS A 509 -5.99 -16.66 41.85
C LYS A 509 -4.47 -16.60 42.12
N THR A 510 -4.16 -15.95 43.23
CA THR A 510 -3.24 -16.35 44.34
C THR A 510 -1.74 -16.58 44.09
N GLY A 511 -0.91 -15.83 44.85
CA GLY A 511 0.45 -16.28 45.21
C GLY A 511 1.31 -15.28 46.00
N SER A 512 1.19 -15.28 47.33
CA SER A 512 2.20 -14.90 48.36
C SER A 512 2.95 -13.56 48.29
N GLY A 513 2.68 -12.68 49.27
CA GLY A 513 3.55 -11.52 49.55
C GLY A 513 3.13 -10.59 50.70
N LYS A 514 2.49 -11.09 51.77
CA LYS A 514 2.18 -10.28 52.97
C LYS A 514 3.44 -10.01 53.80
N LYS A 515 4.33 -9.12 53.32
CA LYS A 515 5.39 -8.48 54.12
C LYS A 515 6.05 -7.25 53.46
N LYS A 516 5.35 -6.54 52.58
CA LYS A 516 5.82 -5.29 51.90
C LYS A 516 4.77 -4.17 51.85
N ILE A 517 3.75 -4.19 52.72
CA ILE A 517 2.62 -3.22 52.69
C ILE A 517 2.88 -2.00 53.59
N ALA A 518 3.84 -2.07 54.53
CA ALA A 518 4.17 -0.94 55.40
C ALA A 518 5.05 0.13 54.72
N ASP A 519 6.09 -0.29 53.97
CA ASP A 519 6.99 0.64 53.29
C ASP A 519 6.33 1.39 52.11
N SER A 520 5.33 0.79 51.45
CA SER A 520 4.66 1.38 50.27
C SER A 520 3.70 2.52 50.63
N ASN A 521 3.02 2.44 51.78
CA ASN A 521 2.10 3.50 52.21
C ASN A 521 2.87 4.75 52.63
N ASP A 522 4.02 4.60 53.30
CA ASP A 522 4.90 5.72 53.67
C ASP A 522 5.50 6.41 52.43
N THR A 523 5.74 5.67 51.34
CA THR A 523 6.23 6.27 50.08
C THR A 523 5.13 6.97 49.29
N ILE A 524 3.91 6.42 49.27
CA ILE A 524 2.75 7.04 48.61
C ILE A 524 2.28 8.29 49.37
N GLU A 525 2.29 8.26 50.71
CA GLU A 525 1.98 9.44 51.52
C GLU A 525 3.01 10.55 51.34
N LYS A 526 4.31 10.22 51.26
CA LYS A 526 5.35 11.20 50.96
C LYS A 526 5.22 11.80 49.56
N ASP A 527 5.00 10.98 48.54
CA ASP A 527 4.78 11.44 47.16
C ASP A 527 3.53 12.34 47.07
N CYS A 528 2.44 11.96 47.74
CA CYS A 528 1.22 12.77 47.79
C CYS A 528 1.45 14.14 48.45
N VAL A 529 2.20 14.19 49.55
CA VAL A 529 2.54 15.44 50.24
C VAL A 529 3.45 16.33 49.38
N GLU A 530 4.46 15.75 48.72
CA GLU A 530 5.34 16.49 47.80
C GLU A 530 4.56 17.05 46.60
N ARG A 531 3.64 16.26 46.04
CA ARG A 531 2.74 16.70 44.96
C ARG A 531 1.79 17.82 45.40
N GLN A 532 1.19 17.71 46.59
CA GLN A 532 0.33 18.77 47.15
C GLN A 532 1.10 20.06 47.40
N GLN A 533 2.37 19.97 47.83
CA GLN A 533 3.23 21.14 47.98
C GLN A 533 3.51 21.80 46.63
N LYS A 534 3.85 21.03 45.59
CA LYS A 534 3.98 21.53 44.21
C LYS A 534 2.67 22.16 43.71
N GLY A 535 1.52 21.55 44.02
CA GLY A 535 0.19 22.10 43.71
C GLY A 535 -0.03 23.46 44.37
N LEU A 536 0.34 23.62 45.64
CA LEU A 536 0.26 24.91 46.35
C LEU A 536 1.17 25.98 45.73
N GLU A 537 2.37 25.59 45.33
CA GLU A 537 3.31 26.48 44.63
C GLU A 537 2.74 26.91 43.28
N LEU A 538 2.15 26.00 42.52
CA LEU A 538 1.50 26.30 41.24
C LEU A 538 0.30 27.24 41.41
N LEU A 539 -0.54 27.05 42.45
CA LEU A 539 -1.63 27.98 42.76
C LEU A 539 -1.13 29.39 43.07
N LYS A 540 0.02 29.52 43.76
CA LYS A 540 0.63 30.82 44.08
C LYS A 540 1.25 31.49 42.85
N VAL A 541 1.98 30.73 42.04
CA VAL A 541 2.64 31.23 40.82
C VAL A 541 1.62 31.58 39.73
N GLY A 542 0.56 30.78 39.61
CA GLY A 542 -0.51 30.97 38.63
C GLY A 542 -1.45 32.13 38.97
N TRP A 543 -1.42 32.67 40.20
CA TRP A 543 -2.17 33.87 40.60
C TRP A 543 -1.29 34.93 41.27
N PRO A 544 -0.40 35.62 40.52
CA PRO A 544 0.39 36.72 41.05
C PRO A 544 -0.51 37.86 41.54
N SER A 545 -0.06 38.60 42.56
CA SER A 545 -0.85 39.69 43.17
C SER A 545 -1.15 40.85 42.21
N ASP A 546 -0.50 40.89 41.04
CA ASP A 546 -0.64 41.93 40.03
C ASP A 546 -1.69 41.59 38.94
N HIS A 547 -2.25 40.37 38.93
CA HIS A 547 -3.21 39.92 37.91
C HIS A 547 -4.64 39.78 38.47
N GLU A 548 -5.64 40.28 37.73
CA GLU A 548 -7.06 40.19 38.10
C GLU A 548 -7.63 38.76 37.97
N GLN A 549 -7.05 37.93 37.11
CA GLN A 549 -7.45 36.53 36.89
C GLN A 549 -6.23 35.60 36.92
N PRO A 550 -6.38 34.37 37.46
CA PRO A 550 -5.31 33.38 37.46
C PRO A 550 -5.13 32.70 36.10
N LEU A 551 -3.96 32.13 35.89
CA LEU A 551 -3.60 31.29 34.75
C LEU A 551 -4.07 29.84 34.95
N TYR A 552 -5.24 29.63 35.54
CA TYR A 552 -5.91 28.34 35.73
C TYR A 552 -7.41 28.58 35.99
N ASP A 553 -8.23 27.55 35.80
CA ASP A 553 -9.66 27.61 36.10
C ASP A 553 -9.89 27.54 37.62
N VAL A 554 -10.47 28.60 38.16
CA VAL A 554 -10.68 28.77 39.60
C VAL A 554 -11.73 27.81 40.13
N ASP A 555 -12.79 27.58 39.37
CA ASP A 555 -13.89 26.70 39.79
C ASP A 555 -13.39 25.25 39.80
N LEU A 556 -12.62 24.87 38.78
CA LEU A 556 -11.94 23.56 38.75
C LEU A 556 -10.97 23.40 39.92
N ALA A 557 -10.17 24.42 40.24
CA ALA A 557 -9.22 24.36 41.35
C ALA A 557 -9.93 24.18 42.72
N ILE A 558 -11.08 24.83 42.93
CA ILE A 558 -11.90 24.64 44.14
C ILE A 558 -12.43 23.21 44.21
N ILE A 559 -13.01 22.70 43.12
CA ILE A 559 -13.55 21.34 43.05
C ILE A 559 -12.44 20.31 43.37
N LEU A 560 -11.26 20.47 42.77
CA LEU A 560 -10.13 19.58 43.01
C LEU A 560 -9.63 19.63 44.47
N CYS A 561 -9.60 20.82 45.08
CA CYS A 561 -9.24 20.99 46.48
C CYS A 561 -10.27 20.36 47.43
N GLU A 562 -11.57 20.53 47.17
CA GLU A 562 -12.66 19.93 47.97
C GLU A 562 -12.67 18.41 47.86
N MET A 563 -12.63 17.86 46.64
CA MET A 563 -12.63 16.43 46.38
C MET A 563 -11.46 15.72 47.07
N ASN A 564 -10.28 16.34 47.10
CA ASN A 564 -9.08 15.77 47.70
C ASN A 564 -8.84 16.23 49.15
N SER A 565 -9.76 16.97 49.77
CA SER A 565 -9.63 17.49 51.14
C SER A 565 -8.38 18.35 51.38
N PHE A 566 -7.93 19.08 50.35
CA PHE A 566 -6.73 19.93 50.40
C PHE A 566 -7.06 21.32 50.96
N LYS A 567 -6.95 21.46 52.29
CA LYS A 567 -7.40 22.65 53.04
C LYS A 567 -6.59 23.90 52.75
N GLU A 568 -5.27 23.78 52.63
CA GLU A 568 -4.38 24.93 52.42
C GLU A 568 -4.62 25.62 51.08
N GLY A 569 -4.86 24.84 50.01
CA GLY A 569 -5.23 25.37 48.70
C GLY A 569 -6.61 26.03 48.68
N LEU A 570 -7.60 25.43 49.35
CA LEU A 570 -8.95 25.99 49.47
C LEU A 570 -8.94 27.35 50.17
N LEU A 571 -8.20 27.46 51.27
CA LEU A 571 -8.02 28.70 52.02
C LEU A 571 -7.36 29.79 51.16
N TYR A 572 -6.32 29.43 50.40
CA TYR A 572 -5.65 30.36 49.48
C TYR A 572 -6.60 30.88 48.39
N LEU A 573 -7.37 29.99 47.76
CA LEU A 573 -8.33 30.36 46.70
C LEU A 573 -9.41 31.28 47.24
N TYR A 574 -10.04 30.93 48.37
CA TYR A 574 -11.10 31.76 48.94
C TYR A 574 -10.60 33.11 49.48
N GLU A 575 -9.39 33.19 50.03
CA GLU A 575 -8.77 34.46 50.46
C GLU A 575 -8.57 35.42 49.26
N LYS A 576 -8.15 34.88 48.11
CA LYS A 576 -7.95 35.66 46.88
C LYS A 576 -9.27 36.07 46.21
N MET A 577 -10.28 35.20 46.21
CA MET A 577 -11.59 35.49 45.62
C MET A 577 -12.48 36.42 46.46
N LYS A 578 -12.04 36.79 47.67
CA LYS A 578 -12.81 37.59 48.63
C LYS A 578 -14.14 36.95 49.06
N LEU A 579 -14.23 35.62 48.97
CA LEU A 579 -15.39 34.82 49.36
C LEU A 579 -15.33 34.52 50.87
N TYR A 580 -15.52 35.58 51.67
CA TYR A 580 -15.21 35.55 53.10
C TYR A 580 -16.18 34.69 53.92
N LYS A 581 -17.40 34.47 53.44
CA LYS A 581 -18.42 33.66 54.15
C LYS A 581 -18.10 32.17 54.06
N GLU A 582 -17.55 31.74 52.93
CA GLU A 582 -17.14 30.38 52.61
C GLU A 582 -15.85 30.00 53.37
N VAL A 583 -14.90 30.94 53.50
CA VAL A 583 -13.72 30.79 54.38
C VAL A 583 -14.16 30.52 55.82
N ILE A 584 -15.09 31.34 56.32
CA ILE A 584 -15.62 31.22 57.68
C ILE A 584 -16.34 29.89 57.85
N ALA A 585 -17.17 29.46 56.89
CA ALA A 585 -17.83 28.16 56.93
C ALA A 585 -16.83 26.99 56.99
N CYS A 586 -15.71 27.08 56.27
CA CYS A 586 -14.66 26.06 56.31
C CYS A 586 -13.97 25.96 57.68
N TYR A 587 -13.63 27.11 58.30
CA TYR A 587 -13.09 27.12 59.66
C TYR A 587 -14.13 26.68 60.70
N MET A 588 -15.40 27.06 60.53
CA MET A 588 -16.52 26.65 61.38
C MET A 588 -16.77 25.14 61.37
N GLN A 589 -16.62 24.46 60.23
CA GLN A 589 -16.73 22.99 60.14
C GLN A 589 -15.55 22.27 60.80
N ASN A 590 -14.38 22.91 60.90
CA ASN A 590 -13.16 22.32 61.44
C ASN A 590 -12.92 22.61 62.93
N HIS A 591 -13.79 23.37 63.61
CA HIS A 591 -13.66 23.80 65.02
C HIS A 591 -12.34 24.52 65.36
N ASP A 592 -11.70 25.17 64.38
CA ASP A 592 -10.48 25.97 64.62
C ASP A 592 -10.85 27.42 64.98
N HIS A 593 -11.00 27.67 66.27
CA HIS A 593 -11.48 28.96 66.79
C HIS A 593 -10.44 30.09 66.73
N GLU A 594 -9.15 29.76 66.82
CA GLU A 594 -8.07 30.77 66.74
C GLU A 594 -7.82 31.22 65.30
N GLY A 595 -7.79 30.27 64.35
CA GLY A 595 -7.66 30.56 62.92
C GLY A 595 -8.82 31.39 62.38
N LEU A 596 -10.05 31.09 62.82
CA LEU A 596 -11.27 31.82 62.52
C LEU A 596 -11.21 33.28 62.96
N ILE A 597 -10.74 33.56 64.19
CA ILE A 597 -10.57 34.94 64.69
C ILE A 597 -9.47 35.68 63.93
N ALA A 598 -8.33 35.02 63.66
CA ALA A 598 -7.26 35.62 62.88
C ALA A 598 -7.71 35.98 61.45
N CYS A 599 -8.55 35.14 60.86
CA CYS A 599 -9.16 35.36 59.55
C CYS A 599 -10.14 36.54 59.59
N CYS A 600 -11.06 36.59 60.55
CA CYS A 600 -11.96 37.74 60.72
C CYS A 600 -11.23 39.04 61.04
N LYS A 601 -10.10 39.02 61.75
CA LYS A 601 -9.24 40.19 61.98
C LYS A 601 -8.64 40.74 60.68
N LYS A 602 -8.27 39.87 59.74
CA LYS A 602 -7.73 40.28 58.44
C LYS A 602 -8.83 40.77 57.49
N LEU A 603 -10.00 40.14 57.53
CA LEU A 603 -11.06 40.29 56.53
C LEU A 603 -12.22 41.18 56.95
N GLY A 604 -12.38 41.47 58.25
CA GLY A 604 -13.48 42.26 58.82
C GLY A 604 -13.15 43.74 59.07
N ASP A 605 -11.98 44.23 58.64
CA ASP A 605 -11.58 45.63 58.82
C ASP A 605 -12.21 46.53 57.73
N SER A 606 -13.20 47.33 58.14
CA SER A 606 -13.90 48.33 57.31
C SER A 606 -12.94 49.27 56.56
N GLY A 607 -11.79 49.59 57.14
CA GLY A 607 -10.78 50.47 56.53
C GLY A 607 -10.05 49.86 55.32
N LYS A 608 -10.17 48.56 55.08
CA LYS A 608 -9.51 47.83 53.95
C LYS A 608 -10.51 47.23 52.96
N GLY A 609 -11.78 47.61 53.03
CA GLY A 609 -12.84 47.06 52.17
C GLY A 609 -13.32 45.67 52.59
N GLY A 610 -13.15 45.31 53.87
CA GLY A 610 -13.69 44.09 54.48
C GLY A 610 -15.20 44.18 54.77
N ASP A 611 -15.83 43.04 55.08
CA ASP A 611 -17.26 42.97 55.43
C ASP A 611 -17.43 42.86 56.97
N PRO A 612 -17.92 43.91 57.65
CA PRO A 612 -18.14 43.88 59.10
C PRO A 612 -19.21 42.86 59.53
N SER A 613 -20.09 42.42 58.63
CA SER A 613 -21.13 41.43 58.96
C SER A 613 -20.58 40.05 59.32
N LEU A 614 -19.32 39.77 58.96
CA LEU A 614 -18.62 38.54 59.32
C LEU A 614 -18.46 38.36 60.84
N TRP A 615 -18.32 39.46 61.59
CA TRP A 615 -18.29 39.43 63.06
C TRP A 615 -19.64 39.02 63.66
N ALA A 616 -20.74 39.38 62.99
CA ALA A 616 -22.10 38.99 63.40
C ALA A 616 -22.34 37.49 63.16
N ASP A 617 -21.94 36.96 62.01
CA ASP A 617 -22.05 35.53 61.70
C ASP A 617 -21.16 34.68 62.64
N LEU A 618 -19.97 35.18 62.96
CA LEU A 618 -19.06 34.58 63.94
C LEU A 618 -19.67 34.52 65.35
N LEU A 619 -20.30 35.61 65.80
CA LEU A 619 -21.00 35.66 67.08
C LEU A 619 -22.19 34.69 67.13
N LYS A 620 -22.92 34.56 66.01
CA LYS A 620 -24.02 33.59 65.87
C LYS A 620 -23.54 32.15 66.04
N TYR A 621 -22.42 31.80 65.42
CA TYR A 621 -21.81 30.49 65.56
C TYR A 621 -21.37 30.19 66.99
N PHE A 622 -20.67 31.11 67.67
CA PHE A 622 -20.31 30.93 69.09
C PHE A 622 -21.53 30.90 70.03
N GLY A 623 -22.65 31.50 69.63
CA GLY A 623 -23.93 31.40 70.33
C GLY A 623 -24.67 30.08 70.11
N GLU A 624 -24.39 29.34 69.04
CA GLU A 624 -25.03 28.05 68.71
C GLU A 624 -24.16 26.85 69.11
N ILE A 625 -22.85 27.01 69.18
CA ILE A 625 -21.93 25.98 69.65
C ILE A 625 -21.98 25.86 71.17
N GLY A 626 -22.32 24.67 71.69
CA GLY A 626 -22.37 24.39 73.13
C GLY A 626 -21.01 24.21 73.82
N GLU A 627 -19.98 24.95 73.41
CA GLU A 627 -18.62 24.89 73.98
C GLU A 627 -18.28 26.16 74.78
N ASP A 628 -17.30 26.07 75.69
CA ASP A 628 -16.81 27.18 76.52
C ASP A 628 -15.81 28.06 75.75
N CYS A 629 -16.35 28.95 74.91
CA CYS A 629 -15.57 29.91 74.10
C CYS A 629 -15.53 31.31 74.77
N THR A 630 -15.31 31.36 76.08
CA THR A 630 -15.38 32.61 76.87
C THR A 630 -14.33 33.66 76.51
N LYS A 631 -13.16 33.27 76.01
CA LYS A 631 -12.07 34.21 75.64
C LYS A 631 -12.27 34.77 74.24
N GLU A 632 -12.63 33.89 73.32
CA GLU A 632 -12.88 34.12 71.91
C GLU A 632 -14.10 35.03 71.74
N VAL A 633 -15.18 34.77 72.50
CA VAL A 633 -16.38 35.63 72.52
C VAL A 633 -16.06 37.02 73.07
N LYS A 634 -15.23 37.15 74.12
CA LYS A 634 -14.83 38.47 74.63
C LYS A 634 -14.06 39.26 73.57
N GLU A 635 -13.17 38.60 72.85
CA GLU A 635 -12.40 39.23 71.78
C GLU A 635 -13.32 39.66 70.62
N VAL A 636 -14.21 38.80 70.16
CA VAL A 636 -15.22 39.14 69.14
C VAL A 636 -16.12 40.31 69.58
N LEU A 637 -16.57 40.33 70.84
CA LEU A 637 -17.38 41.42 71.38
C LEU A 637 -16.64 42.76 71.37
N THR A 638 -15.31 42.81 71.55
CA THR A 638 -14.56 44.07 71.43
C THR A 638 -14.55 44.62 70.00
N TYR A 639 -14.54 43.76 68.98
CA TYR A 639 -14.62 44.19 67.58
C TYR A 639 -16.03 44.62 67.19
N ILE A 640 -17.06 43.92 67.69
CA ILE A 640 -18.46 44.33 67.54
C ILE A 640 -18.73 45.66 68.26
N GLU A 641 -18.12 45.89 69.42
CA GLU A 641 -18.17 47.16 70.18
C GLU A 641 -17.53 48.31 69.39
N ARG A 642 -16.35 48.07 68.79
CA ARG A 642 -15.60 49.08 68.04
C ARG A 642 -16.32 49.56 66.79
N ASP A 643 -16.89 48.62 66.02
CA ASP A 643 -17.44 48.89 64.69
C ASP A 643 -18.99 49.03 64.69
N ASP A 644 -19.61 49.03 65.87
CA ASP A 644 -21.06 49.16 66.14
C ASP A 644 -21.96 48.26 65.26
N ILE A 645 -21.59 46.99 65.13
CA ILE A 645 -22.13 46.09 64.11
C ILE A 645 -23.53 45.57 64.49
N LEU A 646 -23.79 45.32 65.78
CA LEU A 646 -25.05 44.71 66.26
C LEU A 646 -25.61 45.42 67.51
N PRO A 647 -26.94 45.59 67.59
CA PRO A 647 -27.61 46.05 68.81
C PRO A 647 -27.37 45.11 70.01
N PRO A 648 -27.23 45.65 71.25
CA PRO A 648 -26.94 44.86 72.45
C PRO A 648 -27.95 43.73 72.71
N ILE A 649 -29.22 43.96 72.36
CA ILE A 649 -30.29 42.98 72.54
C ILE A 649 -30.15 41.77 71.62
N ILE A 650 -29.66 41.98 70.39
CA ILE A 650 -29.42 40.90 69.42
C ILE A 650 -28.19 40.09 69.83
N VAL A 651 -27.15 40.75 70.34
CA VAL A 651 -25.97 40.10 70.92
C VAL A 651 -26.36 39.20 72.10
N LEU A 652 -27.18 39.72 73.01
CA LEU A 652 -27.72 38.97 74.15
C LEU A 652 -28.58 37.78 73.74
N GLN A 653 -29.53 37.98 72.82
CA GLN A 653 -30.42 36.92 72.34
C GLN A 653 -29.66 35.80 71.63
N THR A 654 -28.58 36.15 70.94
CA THR A 654 -27.73 35.20 70.22
C THR A 654 -26.87 34.39 71.18
N LEU A 655 -26.20 35.04 72.14
CA LEU A 655 -25.35 34.36 73.13
C LEU A 655 -26.14 33.57 74.17
N ALA A 656 -27.39 33.96 74.46
CA ALA A 656 -28.27 33.25 75.40
C ALA A 656 -28.67 31.84 74.93
N LYS A 657 -28.50 31.53 73.63
CA LYS A 657 -28.75 30.19 73.10
C LYS A 657 -27.71 29.16 73.54
N ASN A 658 -26.51 29.60 73.94
CA ASN A 658 -25.45 28.72 74.39
C ASN A 658 -25.53 28.50 75.92
N PRO A 659 -25.76 27.26 76.41
CA PRO A 659 -25.87 26.97 77.83
C PRO A 659 -24.55 27.07 78.61
N CYS A 660 -23.40 27.11 77.93
CA CYS A 660 -22.07 27.13 78.55
C CYS A 660 -21.55 28.56 78.82
N LEU A 661 -22.14 29.58 78.19
CA LEU A 661 -21.72 30.97 78.38
C LEU A 661 -22.42 31.59 79.61
N THR A 662 -21.62 32.05 80.57
CA THR A 662 -22.15 32.75 81.74
C THR A 662 -22.35 34.25 81.45
N LEU A 663 -23.37 34.85 82.07
CA LEU A 663 -23.69 36.29 81.95
C LEU A 663 -22.48 37.21 82.28
N SER A 664 -21.49 36.69 83.02
CA SER A 664 -20.25 37.39 83.36
C SER A 664 -19.44 37.83 82.13
N VAL A 665 -19.54 37.10 81.01
CA VAL A 665 -18.79 37.34 79.78
C VAL A 665 -19.27 38.62 79.07
N VAL A 666 -20.58 38.85 79.09
CA VAL A 666 -21.23 39.95 78.35
C VAL A 666 -21.52 41.15 79.26
N LYS A 667 -21.43 40.99 80.60
CA LYS A 667 -21.70 42.03 81.60
C LYS A 667 -20.92 43.32 81.34
N ASP A 668 -19.62 43.21 81.09
CA ASP A 668 -18.75 44.39 80.89
C ASP A 668 -19.06 45.10 79.56
N TYR A 669 -19.38 44.34 78.51
CA TYR A 669 -19.82 44.87 77.21
C TYR A 669 -21.16 45.60 77.32
N ILE A 670 -22.16 44.99 77.97
CA ILE A 670 -23.49 45.59 78.17
C ILE A 670 -23.40 46.84 79.05
N ALA A 671 -22.60 46.80 80.12
CA ALA A 671 -22.41 47.96 80.99
C ALA A 671 -21.86 49.15 80.22
N ARG A 672 -20.81 48.96 79.42
CA ARG A 672 -20.23 50.02 78.59
C ARG A 672 -21.19 50.51 77.51
N LYS A 673 -21.89 49.60 76.83
CA LYS A 673 -22.80 49.96 75.73
C LYS A 673 -24.07 50.67 76.23
N LEU A 674 -24.62 50.25 77.38
CA LEU A 674 -25.72 50.96 78.04
C LEU A 674 -25.29 52.34 78.55
N GLU A 675 -24.05 52.49 79.04
CA GLU A 675 -23.52 53.79 79.45
C GLU A 675 -23.35 54.72 78.24
N GLN A 676 -22.88 54.19 77.11
CA GLN A 676 -22.81 54.92 75.85
C GLN A 676 -24.20 55.32 75.33
N GLU A 677 -25.16 54.39 75.27
CA GLU A 677 -26.55 54.70 74.87
C GLU A 677 -27.20 55.69 75.85
N SER A 678 -26.99 55.56 77.15
CA SER A 678 -27.51 56.51 78.15
C SER A 678 -26.94 57.91 77.94
N LYS A 679 -25.66 58.01 77.56
CA LYS A 679 -25.02 59.29 77.24
C LYS A 679 -25.59 59.91 75.97
N ILE A 680 -25.83 59.10 74.94
CA ILE A 680 -26.50 59.56 73.69
C ILE A 680 -27.92 60.00 73.99
N ILE A 681 -28.69 59.25 74.78
CA ILE A 681 -30.06 59.61 75.18
C ILE A 681 -30.06 60.94 75.96
N GLU A 682 -29.08 61.16 76.84
CA GLU A 682 -28.98 62.43 77.58
C GLU A 682 -28.56 63.61 76.68
N GLU A 683 -27.69 63.38 75.70
CA GLU A 683 -27.34 64.37 74.67
C GLU A 683 -28.54 64.71 73.77
N ASP A 684 -29.30 63.70 73.33
CA ASP A 684 -30.54 63.86 72.58
C ASP A 684 -31.61 64.58 73.41
N ARG A 685 -31.74 64.25 74.71
CA ARG A 685 -32.69 64.95 75.60
C ARG A 685 -32.32 66.43 75.74
N ARG A 686 -31.04 66.74 75.90
CA ARG A 686 -30.57 68.14 75.90
C ARG A 686 -30.80 68.83 74.55
N ALA A 687 -30.66 68.12 73.44
CA ALA A 687 -30.96 68.66 72.12
C ALA A 687 -32.46 68.96 71.97
N VAL A 688 -33.33 68.04 72.43
CA VAL A 688 -34.79 68.24 72.43
C VAL A 688 -35.19 69.41 73.33
N GLU A 689 -34.61 69.53 74.53
CA GLU A 689 -34.84 70.68 75.41
C GLU A 689 -34.43 72.00 74.73
N LYS A 690 -33.26 72.05 74.08
CA LYS A 690 -32.84 73.21 73.26
C LYS A 690 -33.81 73.49 72.12
N TYR A 691 -34.27 72.47 71.40
CA TYR A 691 -35.22 72.64 70.30
C TYR A 691 -36.58 73.12 70.79
N GLN A 692 -37.05 72.64 71.94
CA GLN A 692 -38.29 73.12 72.58
C GLN A 692 -38.16 74.57 73.02
N GLU A 693 -37.05 74.96 73.67
CA GLU A 693 -36.77 76.36 74.01
C GLU A 693 -36.78 77.25 72.78
N THR A 694 -36.09 76.87 71.69
CA THR A 694 -36.14 77.65 70.45
C THR A 694 -37.53 77.70 69.82
N THR A 695 -38.34 76.64 69.95
CA THR A 695 -39.71 76.60 69.41
C THR A 695 -40.64 77.52 70.21
N ASP A 696 -40.50 77.55 71.54
CA ASP A 696 -41.26 78.45 72.42
C ASP A 696 -40.83 79.90 72.21
N GLN A 697 -39.53 80.15 71.99
CA GLN A 697 -39.02 81.47 71.61
C GLN A 697 -39.62 81.93 70.27
N THR A 698 -39.62 81.08 69.26
CA THR A 698 -40.20 81.37 67.94
C THR A 698 -41.74 81.55 68.00
N ASN A 699 -42.43 80.83 68.88
CA ASN A 699 -43.87 81.01 69.13
C ASN A 699 -44.16 82.32 69.86
N SER A 700 -43.31 82.73 70.81
CA SER A 700 -43.44 84.01 71.51
C SER A 700 -43.16 85.22 70.58
N GLU A 701 -42.21 85.10 69.65
CA GLU A 701 -41.97 86.09 68.59
C GLU A 701 -43.16 86.18 67.61
N ASN A 702 -43.76 85.05 67.25
CA ASN A 702 -44.98 85.03 66.40
C ASN A 702 -46.22 85.63 67.10
N LEU A 703 -46.34 85.49 68.43
CA LEU A 703 -47.38 86.15 69.22
C LEU A 703 -47.13 87.66 69.37
N GLY A 704 -45.87 88.11 69.33
CA GLY A 704 -45.49 89.53 69.29
C GLY A 704 -45.81 90.23 67.97
N PHE A 705 -45.85 89.51 66.85
CA PHE A 705 -46.24 90.03 65.53
C PHE A 705 -47.77 90.15 65.32
N ARG A 706 -48.59 89.61 66.24
CA ARG A 706 -50.07 89.63 66.17
C ARG A 706 -50.74 90.66 67.10
N ARG A 707 -50.01 91.65 67.60
CA ARG A 707 -50.57 92.78 68.38
C ARG A 707 -50.31 94.13 67.74
#